data_AF-A0A2U8Q1V4-F1
#
_entry.id   AF-A0A2U8Q1V4-F1
#
_cell.length_a   1.000
_cell.length_b   1.000
_cell.length_c   1.000
_cell.angle_alpha   90.00
_cell.angle_beta   90.00
_cell.angle_gamma   90.00
#
_symmetry.space_group_name_H-M   'P 1'
#
loop_
_entity.id
_entity.type
_entity.pdbx_description
1 polymer ?
#
loop_
_entity_poly.entity_id
_entity_poly.type
_entity_poly.pdbx_seq_one_letter_code
_entity_poly.pdbx_strand_id
1 'polypeptide(L)'
;MSRMTRGTQVPARWRLLACGLFLMASCGVAAAADPGIVDVHALPQLEGAVEDTSRPDPYRVEYRVPTPQAVTSQAARKLLNTEGWVSYVLPLEEKSATLKFKKGRQGLSVHFTQALGRPDQSMVYYKTDRIYSNVPFPDGASDLVFDGTRPYLGCIAPGALDATSEFYTSRMEAIGWRKLTAETAARWTNAGLDETVQNGVRAFYDHPEGDTTQFYKQKPVMLTLTRRDDGRTNVEIRIAPFALPADLNADSDVAGLPRPNPTKWTRGLGSASSNKREMSVAAMAELPAVLAFYHRELAARGWQDDGSAPLAPGDDVAIKISNAEETGVLRLGRKYDFTMVSLTAQVKESALAARAKAKKEADEKFLGDALGAARQLIAADEARRKVQAATLSDAPLNALAGSSTPVPLPETAEGVKFEGDDGHLEFSSTSSVKALTAFYRASLKPAGWKEQPSVINQPNMAVMEFAKGGKSISMTVMQMGPKVNVRADGSGLVMAAAKPTAAAEVQAKSSEPLKPDPESQLPVPTQRSSTSLATTKMPGSETPFRRELAASIPAPLGDVLAFYRTELSRLGWQEKTGGATVSAERAQIDFTSPQGPAVLKLGRAKGETTVSLAQKNPDAAAKADIMPKPGQARLMLGNIGAKEASLTINKQTVKIAAGAGGPQSPKGPMLDLPPGTYQYALRMPGRPAHTETLTVAAGDAWGLMVGPSGDVLPLQMY
;
A
#
# COMPACT_ATOMS: atom_id res chain seq x y z
N MET A 1 61.85 49.19 39.09
CA MET A 1 61.76 49.65 40.49
C MET A 1 60.37 50.21 40.73
N SER A 2 59.66 49.70 41.76
CA SER A 2 58.67 50.36 42.65
C SER A 2 57.60 51.30 42.04
N ARG A 3 56.32 51.29 42.38
CA ARG A 3 55.52 50.69 43.47
C ARG A 3 54.05 50.85 43.05
N MET A 4 53.22 49.85 43.33
CA MET A 4 51.76 50.01 43.36
C MET A 4 51.34 50.86 44.57
N THR A 5 50.38 51.77 44.36
CA THR A 5 49.55 52.36 45.42
C THR A 5 48.07 52.15 45.09
N ARG A 6 47.39 51.32 45.90
CA ARG A 6 45.94 51.40 46.18
C ARG A 6 45.71 52.71 46.97
N GLY A 7 44.61 53.44 46.93
CA GLY A 7 43.29 53.33 46.32
C GLY A 7 42.39 54.37 47.00
N THR A 8 41.23 54.68 46.41
CA THR A 8 40.14 55.39 47.12
C THR A 8 38.85 54.61 46.86
N GLN A 9 38.27 54.07 47.93
CA GLN A 9 37.02 53.31 47.90
C GLN A 9 35.82 54.27 47.82
N VAL A 10 34.92 54.04 46.85
CA VAL A 10 33.61 54.70 46.77
C VAL A 10 32.54 53.69 47.20
N PRO A 11 31.51 54.08 47.97
CA PRO A 11 30.62 53.15 48.66
C PRO A 11 29.72 52.36 47.70
N ALA A 12 29.53 51.08 48.00
CA ALA A 12 28.78 50.10 47.20
C ALA A 12 27.28 50.42 46.96
N ARG A 13 26.74 51.47 47.60
CA ARG A 13 25.32 51.84 47.47
C ARG A 13 25.00 52.68 46.24
N TRP A 14 26.00 53.23 45.54
CA TRP A 14 25.76 54.04 44.33
C TRP A 14 25.94 53.27 43.02
N ARG A 15 26.59 52.09 43.06
CA ARG A 15 26.76 51.24 41.86
C ARG A 15 25.50 50.44 41.50
N LEU A 16 24.58 50.21 42.44
CA LEU A 16 23.33 49.50 42.17
C LEU A 16 22.24 50.37 41.55
N LEU A 17 22.30 51.70 41.72
CA LEU A 17 21.34 52.63 41.10
C LEU A 17 21.71 52.99 39.64
N ALA A 18 23.00 52.99 39.31
CA ALA A 18 23.47 53.20 37.93
C ALA A 18 23.29 51.94 37.04
N CYS A 19 23.34 50.73 37.61
CA CYS A 19 23.04 49.50 36.87
C CYS A 19 21.53 49.28 36.65
N GLY A 20 20.65 49.88 37.48
CA GLY A 20 19.19 49.79 37.32
C GLY A 20 18.62 50.70 36.22
N LEU A 21 19.26 51.83 35.92
CA LEU A 21 18.78 52.79 34.90
C LEU A 21 19.37 52.53 33.50
N PHE A 22 20.45 51.75 33.36
CA PHE A 22 20.94 51.29 32.06
C PHE A 22 20.22 50.04 31.52
N LEU A 23 19.40 49.38 32.34
CA LEU A 23 18.59 48.20 31.95
C LEU A 23 17.17 48.55 31.45
N MET A 24 16.77 49.83 31.50
CA MET A 24 15.46 50.31 31.00
C MET A 24 15.58 51.22 29.76
N ALA A 25 16.77 51.29 29.16
CA ALA A 25 17.03 51.98 27.89
C ALA A 25 17.73 51.07 26.86
N SER A 26 17.69 49.75 27.04
CA SER A 26 17.80 48.84 25.90
C SER A 26 16.43 48.87 25.23
N CYS A 27 16.23 49.79 24.29
CA CYS A 27 15.30 49.55 23.20
C CYS A 27 15.63 48.14 22.71
N GLY A 28 14.77 47.17 23.00
CA GLY A 28 14.80 45.92 22.27
C GLY A 28 14.78 46.34 20.82
N VAL A 29 15.84 46.03 20.09
CA VAL A 29 15.78 46.02 18.64
C VAL A 29 14.67 45.04 18.37
N ALA A 30 13.45 45.55 18.16
CA ALA A 30 12.38 44.76 17.60
C ALA A 30 13.02 44.13 16.37
N ALA A 31 13.17 42.81 16.37
CA ALA A 31 13.66 42.09 15.22
C ALA A 31 12.85 42.63 14.04
N ALA A 32 13.50 43.40 13.16
CA ALA A 32 12.81 44.01 12.05
C ALA A 32 12.15 42.86 11.30
N ALA A 33 10.82 42.92 11.15
CA ALA A 33 10.07 41.90 10.45
C ALA A 33 10.75 41.65 9.11
N ASP A 34 11.06 40.38 8.80
CA ASP A 34 11.79 40.03 7.59
C ASP A 34 11.02 40.58 6.38
N PRO A 35 11.58 41.55 5.62
CA PRO A 35 10.85 42.23 4.55
C PRO A 35 10.46 41.28 3.40
N GLY A 36 11.06 40.08 3.35
CA GLY A 36 10.71 39.01 2.42
C GLY A 36 9.51 38.15 2.84
N ILE A 37 8.96 38.35 4.04
CA ILE A 37 7.76 37.67 4.53
C ILE A 37 6.59 38.65 4.47
N VAL A 38 5.49 38.23 3.84
CA VAL A 38 4.27 39.04 3.80
C VAL A 38 3.46 38.82 5.07
N ASP A 39 2.94 39.90 5.65
CA ASP A 39 1.88 39.81 6.65
C ASP A 39 0.57 39.44 5.94
N VAL A 40 0.18 38.18 6.06
CA VAL A 40 -1.01 37.64 5.40
C VAL A 40 -2.33 38.17 5.99
N HIS A 41 -2.33 38.66 7.23
CA HIS A 41 -3.51 39.26 7.86
C HIS A 41 -3.76 40.68 7.38
N ALA A 42 -2.74 41.36 6.87
CA ALA A 42 -2.86 42.68 6.25
C ALA A 42 -3.26 42.64 4.77
N LEU A 43 -3.37 41.45 4.16
CA LEU A 43 -3.77 41.29 2.76
C LEU A 43 -5.27 41.52 2.57
N PRO A 44 -5.69 42.06 1.40
CA PRO A 44 -7.11 42.26 1.14
C PRO A 44 -7.84 40.92 1.04
N GLN A 45 -9.02 40.87 1.65
CA GLN A 45 -9.94 39.75 1.56
C GLN A 45 -11.07 40.07 0.58
N LEU A 46 -11.73 39.04 0.07
CA LEU A 46 -12.88 39.20 -0.82
C LEU A 46 -14.08 39.81 -0.08
N GLU A 47 -14.95 40.50 -0.80
CA GLU A 47 -16.18 41.06 -0.23
C GLU A 47 -17.05 39.95 0.38
N GLY A 48 -17.57 40.21 1.59
CA GLY A 48 -18.33 39.22 2.35
C GLY A 48 -17.48 38.08 2.96
N ALA A 49 -16.15 38.22 2.96
CA ALA A 49 -15.27 37.30 3.65
C ALA A 49 -15.50 37.31 5.17
N VAL A 50 -15.48 36.12 5.76
CA VAL A 50 -15.48 35.93 7.21
C VAL A 50 -14.24 35.13 7.58
N GLU A 51 -13.29 35.79 8.25
CA GLU A 51 -12.04 35.17 8.72
C GLU A 51 -12.32 34.12 9.81
N ASP A 52 -11.66 32.97 9.70
CA ASP A 52 -11.65 31.94 10.73
C ASP A 52 -10.53 32.22 11.73
N THR A 53 -10.90 32.81 12.87
CA THR A 53 -9.96 33.13 13.96
C THR A 53 -9.84 32.03 15.00
N SER A 54 -10.39 30.83 14.76
CA SER A 54 -10.38 29.74 15.74
C SER A 54 -8.97 29.20 16.02
N ARG A 55 -8.06 29.34 15.05
CA ARG A 55 -6.67 28.89 15.13
C ARG A 55 -5.73 29.97 14.58
N PRO A 56 -5.33 30.96 15.39
CA PRO A 56 -4.44 32.03 14.94
C PRO A 56 -3.09 31.47 14.48
N ASP A 57 -2.65 31.87 13.29
CA ASP A 57 -1.39 31.45 12.67
C ASP A 57 -0.75 32.67 11.97
N PRO A 58 0.41 33.16 12.42
CA PRO A 58 1.00 34.40 11.89
C PRO A 58 1.40 34.32 10.41
N TYR A 59 1.44 33.13 9.83
CA TYR A 59 1.88 32.88 8.45
C TYR A 59 0.74 32.37 7.56
N ARG A 60 -0.47 32.21 8.10
CA ARG A 60 -1.65 31.74 7.36
C ARG A 60 -2.93 32.41 7.83
N VAL A 61 -3.71 32.91 6.86
CA VAL A 61 -5.10 33.31 7.07
C VAL A 61 -6.02 32.31 6.37
N GLU A 62 -7.13 31.98 7.03
CA GLU A 62 -8.24 31.24 6.46
C GLU A 62 -9.50 32.10 6.53
N TYR A 63 -10.22 32.25 5.43
CA TYR A 63 -11.50 32.95 5.42
C TYR A 63 -12.51 32.27 4.51
N ARG A 64 -13.79 32.39 4.86
CA ARG A 64 -14.91 31.86 4.09
C ARG A 64 -15.52 32.94 3.21
N VAL A 65 -15.90 32.57 1.99
CA VAL A 65 -16.59 33.46 1.03
C VAL A 65 -17.87 32.79 0.53
N PRO A 66 -19.00 33.52 0.43
CA PRO A 66 -20.29 32.97 0.00
C PRO A 66 -20.41 32.82 -1.53
N THR A 67 -19.36 32.31 -2.18
CA THR A 67 -19.36 32.02 -3.62
C THR A 67 -18.67 30.69 -3.93
N PRO A 68 -18.99 30.03 -5.06
CA PRO A 68 -18.34 28.78 -5.47
C PRO A 68 -16.86 28.97 -5.83
N GLN A 69 -16.05 27.93 -5.61
CA GLN A 69 -14.58 27.96 -5.75
C GLN A 69 -14.08 28.56 -7.07
N ALA A 70 -14.71 28.21 -8.20
CA ALA A 70 -14.32 28.71 -9.51
C ALA A 70 -14.46 30.24 -9.62
N VAL A 71 -15.52 30.81 -9.05
CA VAL A 71 -15.77 32.26 -9.01
C VAL A 71 -14.81 32.93 -8.02
N THR A 72 -14.68 32.37 -6.82
CA THR A 72 -13.80 32.87 -5.75
C THR A 72 -12.35 32.97 -6.23
N SER A 73 -11.85 31.93 -6.91
CA SER A 73 -10.46 31.90 -7.38
C SER A 73 -10.15 32.97 -8.43
N GLN A 74 -11.08 33.25 -9.35
CA GLN A 74 -10.93 34.34 -10.32
C GLN A 74 -11.00 35.71 -9.65
N ALA A 75 -11.92 35.89 -8.69
CA ALA A 75 -12.06 37.13 -7.95
C ALA A 75 -10.82 37.43 -7.08
N ALA A 76 -10.30 36.44 -6.35
CA ALA A 76 -9.10 36.58 -5.53
C ALA A 76 -7.87 36.92 -6.38
N ARG A 77 -7.73 36.29 -7.54
CA ARG A 77 -6.66 36.63 -8.50
C ARG A 77 -6.76 38.08 -8.94
N LYS A 78 -7.95 38.55 -9.32
CA LYS A 78 -8.17 39.93 -9.74
C LYS A 78 -7.83 40.93 -8.63
N LEU A 79 -8.31 40.67 -7.41
CA LEU A 79 -8.06 41.49 -6.22
C LEU A 79 -6.56 41.64 -5.95
N LEU A 80 -5.83 40.53 -5.87
CA LEU A 80 -4.39 40.54 -5.60
C LEU A 80 -3.60 41.22 -6.73
N ASN A 81 -3.98 40.99 -7.99
CA ASN A 81 -3.35 41.68 -9.13
C ASN A 81 -3.52 43.20 -9.05
N THR A 82 -4.69 43.70 -8.61
CA THR A 82 -4.92 45.15 -8.40
C THR A 82 -4.03 45.72 -7.30
N GLU A 83 -3.70 44.93 -6.28
CA GLU A 83 -2.74 45.29 -5.23
C GLU A 83 -1.26 45.09 -5.64
N GLY A 84 -0.98 44.85 -6.93
CA GLY A 84 0.38 44.71 -7.45
C GLY A 84 1.05 43.37 -7.15
N TRP A 85 0.28 42.35 -6.78
CA TRP A 85 0.77 40.97 -6.73
C TRP A 85 0.76 40.37 -8.14
N VAL A 86 1.89 39.86 -8.59
CA VAL A 86 2.00 39.26 -9.92
C VAL A 86 1.87 37.74 -9.80
N SER A 87 0.88 37.17 -10.48
CA SER A 87 0.67 35.72 -10.48
C SER A 87 1.67 35.00 -11.39
N TYR A 88 2.10 33.81 -10.98
CA TYR A 88 2.99 32.95 -11.76
C TYR A 88 2.62 31.47 -11.57
N VAL A 89 3.21 30.62 -12.41
CA VAL A 89 3.07 29.15 -12.37
C VAL A 89 4.41 28.53 -11.95
N LEU A 90 4.38 27.46 -11.15
CA LEU A 90 5.58 26.69 -10.85
C LEU A 90 5.93 25.74 -12.01
N PRO A 91 7.22 25.56 -12.36
CA PRO A 91 7.63 24.57 -13.35
C PRO A 91 7.07 23.18 -13.01
N LEU A 92 6.47 22.51 -14.01
CA LEU A 92 5.84 21.17 -13.91
C LEU A 92 4.55 21.11 -13.06
N GLU A 93 4.03 22.26 -12.61
CA GLU A 93 2.79 22.35 -11.83
C GLU A 93 1.73 23.24 -12.52
N GLU A 94 1.68 23.24 -13.85
CA GLU A 94 0.80 24.10 -14.66
C GLU A 94 -0.69 23.83 -14.43
N LYS A 95 -1.02 22.68 -13.87
CA LYS A 95 -2.38 22.25 -13.51
C LYS A 95 -2.71 22.44 -12.03
N SER A 96 -1.82 23.07 -11.26
CA SER A 96 -2.06 23.30 -9.84
C SER A 96 -3.26 24.21 -9.62
N ALA A 97 -4.13 23.82 -8.69
CA ALA A 97 -5.25 24.66 -8.24
C ALA A 97 -4.81 25.75 -7.23
N THR A 98 -3.59 25.66 -6.71
CA THR A 98 -3.00 26.65 -5.82
C THR A 98 -2.41 27.78 -6.65
N LEU A 99 -2.85 29.01 -6.39
CA LEU A 99 -2.33 30.19 -7.04
C LEU A 99 -1.06 30.65 -6.36
N LYS A 100 -0.05 31.02 -7.15
CA LYS A 100 1.19 31.60 -6.66
C LYS A 100 1.29 33.06 -7.10
N PHE A 101 1.77 33.89 -6.19
CA PHE A 101 1.97 35.32 -6.41
C PHE A 101 3.29 35.80 -5.86
N LYS A 102 3.83 36.84 -6.48
CA LYS A 102 5.06 37.53 -6.07
C LYS A 102 4.84 39.04 -6.05
N LYS A 103 5.34 39.70 -5.02
CA LYS A 103 5.43 41.17 -4.93
C LYS A 103 6.81 41.54 -4.40
N GLY A 104 7.67 42.06 -5.27
CA GLY A 104 9.08 42.26 -4.95
C GLY A 104 9.77 40.95 -4.55
N ARG A 105 10.11 40.82 -3.26
CA ARG A 105 10.75 39.64 -2.64
C ARG A 105 9.78 38.78 -1.82
N GLN A 106 8.54 39.20 -1.68
CA GLN A 106 7.50 38.47 -0.96
C GLN A 106 6.82 37.47 -1.87
N GLY A 107 6.61 36.26 -1.37
CA GLY A 107 5.82 35.22 -2.03
C GLY A 107 4.51 34.96 -1.29
N LEU A 108 3.47 34.61 -2.04
CA LEU A 108 2.16 34.27 -1.51
C LEU A 108 1.59 33.07 -2.25
N SER A 109 1.13 32.09 -1.47
CA SER A 109 0.27 31.00 -1.92
C SER A 109 -1.17 31.30 -1.57
N VAL A 110 -2.07 31.10 -2.53
CA VAL A 110 -3.51 31.12 -2.30
C VAL A 110 -4.09 29.78 -2.70
N HIS A 111 -4.61 29.04 -1.71
CA HIS A 111 -5.29 27.77 -1.93
C HIS A 111 -6.79 27.91 -1.68
N PHE A 112 -7.59 27.09 -2.35
CA PHE A 112 -9.05 27.13 -2.25
C PHE A 112 -9.59 25.73 -2.03
N THR A 113 -10.54 25.59 -1.11
CA THR A 113 -11.32 24.36 -0.94
C THR A 113 -12.82 24.70 -0.96
N GLN A 114 -13.63 23.69 -1.23
CA GLN A 114 -15.07 23.80 -1.02
C GLN A 114 -15.37 23.70 0.47
N ALA A 115 -16.25 24.56 0.99
CA ALA A 115 -16.68 24.44 2.37
C ALA A 115 -17.50 23.15 2.55
N LEU A 116 -17.30 22.46 3.69
CA LEU A 116 -17.89 21.15 3.93
C LEU A 116 -19.43 21.20 3.84
N GLY A 117 -20.00 20.45 2.90
CA GLY A 117 -21.45 20.42 2.66
C GLY A 117 -22.06 21.68 2.04
N ARG A 118 -21.24 22.65 1.61
CA ARG A 118 -21.68 23.94 1.05
C ARG A 118 -20.95 24.22 -0.27
N PRO A 119 -21.40 23.64 -1.40
CA PRO A 119 -20.78 23.88 -2.71
C PRO A 119 -20.96 25.33 -3.20
N ASP A 120 -21.89 26.06 -2.58
CA ASP A 120 -22.12 27.50 -2.73
C ASP A 120 -21.06 28.37 -2.02
N GLN A 121 -20.19 27.77 -1.20
CA GLN A 121 -19.21 28.48 -0.38
C GLN A 121 -17.79 27.96 -0.60
N SER A 122 -16.82 28.86 -0.49
CA SER A 122 -15.40 28.56 -0.61
C SER A 122 -14.68 28.89 0.68
N MET A 123 -13.70 28.07 1.03
CA MET A 123 -12.65 28.44 1.98
C MET A 123 -11.42 28.88 1.19
N VAL A 124 -10.85 30.02 1.57
CA VAL A 124 -9.64 30.58 0.97
C VAL A 124 -8.54 30.59 2.01
N TYR A 125 -7.37 30.12 1.61
CA TYR A 125 -6.18 30.04 2.45
C TYR A 125 -5.10 30.93 1.85
N TYR A 126 -4.74 32.00 2.56
CA TYR A 126 -3.53 32.76 2.27
C TYR A 126 -2.39 32.20 3.10
N LYS A 127 -1.25 31.93 2.46
CA LYS A 127 -0.05 31.45 3.13
C LYS A 127 1.17 32.19 2.56
N THR A 128 2.01 32.73 3.43
CA THR A 128 3.28 33.32 2.99
C THR A 128 4.20 32.24 2.41
N ASP A 129 4.86 32.57 1.29
CA ASP A 129 5.92 31.77 0.69
C ASP A 129 7.22 32.55 0.73
N ARG A 130 8.32 31.87 1.10
CA ARG A 130 9.65 32.48 1.07
C ARG A 130 10.25 32.34 -0.32
N ILE A 131 10.71 33.46 -0.89
CA ILE A 131 11.47 33.48 -2.14
C ILE A 131 12.96 33.47 -1.81
N TYR A 132 13.57 32.29 -1.98
CA TYR A 132 15.00 32.07 -1.74
C TYR A 132 15.85 32.61 -2.89
N SER A 133 15.33 32.56 -4.11
CA SER A 133 16.03 32.92 -5.34
C SER A 133 15.23 33.96 -6.14
N ASN A 134 15.37 35.23 -5.76
CA ASN A 134 14.62 36.31 -6.40
C ASN A 134 15.27 36.76 -7.73
N VAL A 135 14.44 36.91 -8.76
CA VAL A 135 14.76 37.52 -10.06
C VAL A 135 13.67 38.54 -10.43
N PRO A 136 13.98 39.57 -11.24
CA PRO A 136 13.02 40.61 -11.56
C PRO A 136 11.99 40.11 -12.58
N PHE A 137 10.72 40.49 -12.41
CA PHE A 137 9.67 40.26 -13.39
C PHE A 137 9.48 41.53 -14.21
N PRO A 138 9.51 41.46 -15.56
CA PRO A 138 9.18 42.59 -16.41
C PRO A 138 7.72 43.00 -16.19
N ASP A 139 7.46 44.29 -16.16
CA ASP A 139 6.09 44.80 -16.00
C ASP A 139 5.23 44.35 -17.17
N GLY A 140 4.03 43.83 -16.88
CA GLY A 140 3.12 43.32 -17.90
C GLY A 140 3.56 42.01 -18.56
N ALA A 141 4.55 41.29 -18.02
CA ALA A 141 4.95 40.00 -18.56
C ALA A 141 3.79 38.97 -18.55
N SER A 142 3.69 38.20 -19.63
CA SER A 142 2.75 37.07 -19.76
C SER A 142 3.48 35.73 -19.63
N ASP A 143 2.72 34.65 -19.45
CA ASP A 143 3.23 33.27 -19.36
C ASP A 143 4.35 33.09 -18.32
N LEU A 144 4.20 33.76 -17.18
CA LEU A 144 5.16 33.71 -16.07
C LEU A 144 5.21 32.32 -15.44
N VAL A 145 6.33 31.63 -15.65
CA VAL A 145 6.72 30.41 -14.96
C VAL A 145 7.93 30.72 -14.10
N PHE A 146 7.83 30.57 -12.78
CA PHE A 146 8.88 30.96 -11.84
C PHE A 146 8.98 29.95 -10.70
N ASP A 147 10.20 29.66 -10.24
CA ASP A 147 10.45 28.89 -9.03
C ASP A 147 11.12 29.79 -7.98
N GLY A 148 10.52 29.92 -6.81
CA GLY A 148 11.09 30.76 -5.74
C GLY A 148 12.23 30.10 -4.97
N THR A 149 12.45 28.79 -5.14
CA THR A 149 13.45 28.01 -4.40
C THR A 149 14.80 27.90 -5.11
N ARG A 150 14.83 28.30 -6.37
CA ARG A 150 16.00 28.24 -7.28
C ARG A 150 15.81 29.30 -8.36
N PRO A 151 16.87 29.86 -8.95
CA PRO A 151 16.72 31.00 -9.86
C PRO A 151 16.23 30.55 -11.26
N TYR A 152 14.93 30.28 -11.38
CA TYR A 152 14.27 29.95 -12.65
C TYR A 152 13.15 30.94 -12.96
N LEU A 153 13.18 31.53 -14.15
CA LEU A 153 12.10 32.34 -14.71
C LEU A 153 11.96 32.04 -16.20
N GLY A 154 10.75 31.73 -16.66
CA GLY A 154 10.35 31.78 -18.06
C GLY A 154 9.19 32.74 -18.21
N CYS A 155 9.23 33.69 -19.15
CA CYS A 155 8.10 34.55 -19.46
C CYS A 155 8.20 35.19 -20.84
N ILE A 156 7.14 35.88 -21.24
CA ILE A 156 7.15 36.78 -22.40
C ILE A 156 7.04 38.21 -21.88
N ALA A 157 8.12 38.98 -22.05
CA ALA A 157 8.13 40.41 -21.74
C ALA A 157 7.44 41.19 -22.88
N PRO A 158 6.61 42.19 -22.57
CA PRO A 158 5.91 42.96 -23.60
C PRO A 158 6.84 43.89 -24.40
N GLY A 159 8.02 44.22 -23.86
CA GLY A 159 8.99 45.10 -24.50
C GLY A 159 9.82 44.41 -25.58
N ALA A 160 10.41 45.24 -26.46
CA ALA A 160 11.40 44.81 -27.44
C ALA A 160 12.69 44.30 -26.76
N LEU A 161 13.50 43.57 -27.53
CA LEU A 161 14.71 42.89 -27.04
C LEU A 161 15.66 43.85 -26.29
N ASP A 162 15.94 45.02 -26.88
CA ASP A 162 16.95 45.96 -26.35
C ASP A 162 16.47 46.57 -25.02
N ALA A 163 15.22 47.05 -24.97
CA ALA A 163 14.61 47.57 -23.74
C ALA A 163 14.50 46.50 -22.64
N THR A 164 14.22 45.25 -23.01
CA THR A 164 14.18 44.13 -22.06
C THR A 164 15.58 43.80 -21.52
N SER A 165 16.61 43.86 -22.38
CA SER A 165 18.01 43.66 -22.00
C SER A 165 18.51 44.73 -21.03
N GLU A 166 18.18 46.00 -21.28
CA GLU A 166 18.49 47.12 -20.38
C GLU A 166 17.78 46.96 -19.03
N PHE A 167 16.50 46.59 -19.04
CA PHE A 167 15.73 46.28 -17.84
C PHE A 167 16.44 45.22 -16.98
N TYR A 168 16.81 44.07 -17.55
CA TYR A 168 17.47 43.03 -16.77
C TYR A 168 18.84 43.44 -16.28
N THR A 169 19.62 44.16 -17.10
CA THR A 169 20.93 44.67 -16.68
C THR A 169 20.81 45.53 -15.42
N SER A 170 19.90 46.51 -15.43
CA SER A 170 19.68 47.40 -14.28
C SER A 170 19.05 46.68 -13.08
N ARG A 171 18.02 45.86 -13.30
CA ARG A 171 17.22 45.28 -12.21
C ARG A 171 17.89 44.10 -11.54
N MET A 172 18.68 43.31 -12.27
CA MET A 172 19.49 42.25 -11.68
C MET A 172 20.54 42.86 -10.73
N GLU A 173 21.23 43.93 -11.16
CA GLU A 173 22.18 44.66 -10.34
C GLU A 173 21.52 45.28 -9.09
N ALA A 174 20.38 45.93 -9.27
CA ALA A 174 19.64 46.55 -8.16
C ALA A 174 19.20 45.57 -7.06
N ILE A 175 19.06 44.28 -7.37
CA ILE A 175 18.72 43.24 -6.40
C ILE A 175 19.92 42.37 -5.98
N GLY A 176 21.15 42.74 -6.36
CA GLY A 176 22.39 42.14 -5.87
C GLY A 176 23.07 41.11 -6.79
N TRP A 177 22.54 40.85 -7.98
CA TRP A 177 23.22 40.03 -8.98
C TRP A 177 24.30 40.86 -9.70
N ARG A 178 25.44 40.24 -10.01
CA ARG A 178 26.53 40.90 -10.76
C ARG A 178 26.76 40.18 -12.06
N LYS A 179 26.90 40.92 -13.15
CA LYS A 179 27.20 40.33 -14.46
C LYS A 179 28.58 39.67 -14.40
N LEU A 180 28.66 38.42 -14.84
CA LEU A 180 29.91 37.67 -14.92
C LEU A 180 30.76 38.19 -16.07
N THR A 181 32.04 38.40 -15.78
CA THR A 181 33.12 38.64 -16.75
C THR A 181 33.97 37.39 -16.91
N ALA A 182 34.82 37.34 -17.96
CA ALA A 182 35.74 36.24 -18.19
C ALA A 182 36.64 35.97 -16.96
N GLU A 183 37.11 37.02 -16.29
CA GLU A 183 37.96 36.91 -15.10
C GLU A 183 37.20 36.30 -13.92
N THR A 184 35.98 36.78 -13.65
CA THR A 184 35.16 36.27 -12.53
C THR A 184 34.60 34.87 -12.77
N ALA A 185 34.52 34.46 -14.05
CA ALA A 185 34.09 33.13 -14.45
C ALA A 185 35.22 32.10 -14.51
N ALA A 186 36.49 32.51 -14.40
CA ALA A 186 37.66 31.63 -14.52
C ALA A 186 37.67 30.45 -13.51
N ARG A 187 36.91 30.55 -12.40
CA ARG A 187 36.72 29.43 -11.44
C ARG A 187 35.91 28.25 -12.01
N TRP A 188 35.22 28.44 -13.14
CA TRP A 188 34.51 27.39 -13.86
C TRP A 188 35.24 27.10 -15.17
N THR A 189 35.87 25.94 -15.24
CA THR A 189 36.72 25.55 -16.38
C THR A 189 35.97 25.45 -17.72
N ASN A 190 34.64 25.33 -17.68
CA ASN A 190 33.77 25.17 -18.86
C ASN A 190 32.77 26.33 -19.01
N ALA A 191 33.06 27.52 -18.47
CA ALA A 191 32.19 28.67 -18.63
C ALA A 191 32.33 29.31 -20.02
N GLY A 192 31.53 28.84 -20.99
CA GLY A 192 31.36 29.46 -22.30
C GLY A 192 30.52 30.74 -22.22
N LEU A 193 31.10 31.84 -21.73
CA LEU A 193 30.38 33.13 -21.63
C LEU A 193 30.10 33.77 -23.00
N ASP A 194 30.77 33.30 -24.04
CA ASP A 194 30.69 33.75 -25.43
C ASP A 194 29.64 33.01 -26.27
N GLU A 195 28.88 32.11 -25.66
CA GLU A 195 27.78 31.40 -26.33
C GLU A 195 26.77 32.38 -26.94
N THR A 196 26.62 32.31 -28.26
CA THR A 196 25.68 33.14 -29.01
C THR A 196 24.29 32.51 -29.06
N VAL A 197 23.27 33.36 -29.18
CA VAL A 197 21.87 32.93 -29.35
C VAL A 197 21.33 33.57 -30.60
N GLN A 198 20.72 32.76 -31.47
CA GLN A 198 20.10 33.26 -32.69
C GLN A 198 19.00 34.28 -32.35
N ASN A 199 19.08 35.47 -32.95
CA ASN A 199 18.14 36.58 -32.73
C ASN A 199 17.93 36.93 -31.25
N GLY A 200 18.99 36.81 -30.44
CA GLY A 200 18.90 36.99 -29.00
C GLY A 200 20.18 37.48 -28.35
N VAL A 201 20.10 37.63 -27.03
CA VAL A 201 21.21 38.01 -26.17
C VAL A 201 21.31 37.00 -25.03
N ARG A 202 22.54 36.62 -24.69
CA ARG A 202 22.84 35.81 -23.52
C ARG A 202 23.74 36.60 -22.57
N ALA A 203 23.42 36.54 -21.30
CA ALA A 203 24.20 37.17 -20.24
C ALA A 203 24.24 36.23 -19.02
N PHE A 204 25.34 36.26 -18.29
CA PHE A 204 25.53 35.44 -17.11
C PHE A 204 25.69 36.34 -15.88
N TYR A 205 25.16 35.91 -14.75
CA TYR A 205 25.23 36.65 -13.50
C TYR A 205 25.63 35.74 -12.34
N ASP A 206 26.42 36.24 -11.42
CA ASP A 206 26.67 35.63 -10.12
C ASP A 206 25.99 36.42 -9.01
N HIS A 207 25.92 35.81 -7.83
CA HIS A 207 25.54 36.49 -6.62
C HIS A 207 26.69 36.36 -5.63
N PRO A 208 27.16 37.45 -4.99
CA PRO A 208 28.25 37.38 -4.01
C PRO A 208 27.90 36.42 -2.86
N GLU A 209 28.91 35.71 -2.35
CA GLU A 209 28.78 34.84 -1.17
C GLU A 209 28.76 35.69 0.12
N GLY A 210 27.88 35.37 1.08
CA GLY A 210 27.95 35.89 2.46
C GLY A 210 26.60 36.21 3.13
N ASP A 211 26.57 36.11 4.46
CA ASP A 211 25.43 36.42 5.36
C ASP A 211 25.00 37.90 5.32
N THR A 212 25.76 38.76 4.65
CA THR A 212 25.47 40.20 4.49
C THR A 212 24.45 40.48 3.39
N THR A 213 24.18 39.49 2.53
CA THR A 213 23.10 39.58 1.56
C THR A 213 21.87 38.88 2.13
N GLN A 214 20.70 39.52 2.05
CA GLN A 214 19.45 38.90 2.48
C GLN A 214 19.01 37.72 1.57
N PHE A 215 19.91 37.18 0.75
CA PHE A 215 19.72 36.09 -0.19
C PHE A 215 20.43 34.83 0.31
N TYR A 216 19.82 33.66 0.07
CA TYR A 216 20.53 32.40 0.25
C TYR A 216 21.60 32.23 -0.82
N LYS A 217 22.66 31.45 -0.56
CA LYS A 217 23.73 31.18 -1.52
C LYS A 217 23.16 30.72 -2.87
N GLN A 218 23.32 31.56 -3.90
CA GLN A 218 22.81 31.29 -5.26
C GLN A 218 23.91 30.71 -6.14
N LYS A 219 23.52 29.77 -7.01
CA LYS A 219 24.35 29.39 -8.16
C LYS A 219 24.31 30.52 -9.20
N PRO A 220 25.38 30.68 -10.01
CA PRO A 220 25.34 31.61 -11.13
C PRO A 220 24.21 31.23 -12.09
N VAL A 221 23.65 32.25 -12.75
CA VAL A 221 22.50 32.12 -13.63
C VAL A 221 22.86 32.56 -15.04
N MET A 222 22.15 32.00 -16.00
CA MET A 222 22.17 32.40 -17.39
C MET A 222 20.82 33.02 -17.73
N LEU A 223 20.86 34.27 -18.18
CA LEU A 223 19.75 34.98 -18.80
C LEU A 223 19.86 34.81 -20.32
N THR A 224 18.80 34.29 -20.94
CA THR A 224 18.64 34.24 -22.40
C THR A 224 17.41 35.04 -22.79
N LEU A 225 17.61 36.01 -23.68
CA LEU A 225 16.56 36.83 -24.28
C LEU A 225 16.49 36.53 -25.76
N THR A 226 15.30 36.24 -26.30
CA THR A 226 15.12 36.05 -27.76
C THR A 226 13.98 36.90 -28.29
N ARG A 227 14.22 37.53 -29.44
CA ARG A 227 13.21 38.32 -30.14
C ARG A 227 12.13 37.41 -30.70
N ARG A 228 10.87 37.81 -30.53
CA ARG A 228 9.72 37.17 -31.15
C ARG A 228 9.25 37.96 -32.38
N ASP A 229 8.51 37.29 -33.26
CA ASP A 229 7.95 37.90 -34.47
C ASP A 229 6.89 38.98 -34.16
N ASP A 230 6.26 38.92 -32.98
CA ASP A 230 5.27 39.90 -32.51
C ASP A 230 5.89 41.14 -31.83
N GLY A 231 7.22 41.28 -31.89
CA GLY A 231 7.97 42.40 -31.30
C GLY A 231 8.21 42.28 -29.79
N ARG A 232 7.62 41.26 -29.12
CA ARG A 232 7.87 40.94 -27.71
C ARG A 232 9.16 40.15 -27.54
N THR A 233 9.54 39.89 -26.29
CA THR A 233 10.79 39.19 -25.96
C THR A 233 10.50 37.95 -25.11
N ASN A 234 10.96 36.77 -25.55
CA ASN A 234 10.99 35.62 -24.63
C ASN A 234 12.15 35.80 -23.66
N VAL A 235 11.90 35.56 -22.39
CA VAL A 235 12.89 35.60 -21.32
C VAL A 235 13.01 34.22 -20.71
N GLU A 236 14.24 33.73 -20.59
CA GLU A 236 14.58 32.59 -19.74
C GLU A 236 15.73 32.95 -18.80
N ILE A 237 15.55 32.76 -17.50
CA ILE A 237 16.61 32.71 -16.51
C ILE A 237 16.65 31.29 -15.97
N ARG A 238 17.82 30.66 -15.97
CA ARG A 238 18.06 29.37 -15.34
C ARG A 238 19.44 29.30 -14.73
N ILE A 239 19.71 28.28 -13.92
CA ILE A 239 21.07 28.02 -13.44
C ILE A 239 21.99 27.85 -14.65
N ALA A 240 23.15 28.50 -14.61
CA ALA A 240 24.11 28.43 -15.71
C ALA A 240 24.55 26.97 -15.93
N PRO A 241 24.60 26.47 -17.18
CA PRO A 241 24.96 25.08 -17.49
C PRO A 241 26.24 24.60 -16.81
N PHE A 242 27.29 25.44 -16.79
CA PHE A 242 28.58 25.14 -16.17
C PHE A 242 28.54 25.02 -14.63
N ALA A 243 27.44 25.41 -13.98
CA ALA A 243 27.23 25.26 -12.54
C ALA A 243 26.29 24.09 -12.18
N LEU A 244 25.82 23.35 -13.19
CA LEU A 244 25.12 22.09 -13.03
C LEU A 244 26.11 20.91 -13.02
N PRO A 245 25.76 19.77 -12.41
CA PRO A 245 26.63 18.60 -12.41
C PRO A 245 26.83 18.06 -13.84
N ALA A 246 28.09 17.87 -14.24
CA ALA A 246 28.45 17.21 -15.49
C ALA A 246 28.34 15.67 -15.39
N ASP A 247 28.59 15.13 -14.20
CA ASP A 247 28.45 13.72 -13.88
C ASP A 247 27.34 13.51 -12.85
N LEU A 248 26.44 12.58 -13.15
CA LEU A 248 25.31 12.25 -12.28
C LEU A 248 25.53 10.92 -11.59
N ASN A 249 25.16 10.85 -10.31
CA ASN A 249 25.13 9.63 -9.53
C ASN A 249 23.78 8.93 -9.69
N ALA A 250 23.78 7.60 -9.57
CA ALA A 250 22.56 6.83 -9.46
C ALA A 250 21.95 7.00 -8.07
N ASP A 251 20.63 7.10 -8.03
CA ASP A 251 19.83 7.06 -6.81
C ASP A 251 19.06 5.72 -6.77
N SER A 252 18.13 5.56 -5.81
CA SER A 252 17.24 4.40 -5.77
C SER A 252 16.48 4.24 -7.08
N ASP A 253 16.52 3.03 -7.64
CA ASP A 253 15.78 2.68 -8.86
C ASP A 253 14.27 2.92 -8.71
N VAL A 254 13.63 3.31 -9.81
CA VAL A 254 12.17 3.49 -9.90
C VAL A 254 11.63 2.54 -10.96
N ALA A 255 10.67 1.68 -10.58
CA ALA A 255 10.22 0.55 -11.41
C ALA A 255 11.38 -0.37 -11.88
N GLY A 256 12.48 -0.44 -11.10
CA GLY A 256 13.70 -1.18 -11.45
C GLY A 256 14.55 -0.52 -12.54
N LEU A 257 14.32 0.75 -12.84
CA LEU A 257 15.06 1.54 -13.82
C LEU A 257 15.92 2.61 -13.11
N PRO A 258 17.13 2.91 -13.62
CA PRO A 258 18.07 3.80 -12.95
C PRO A 258 17.59 5.24 -12.91
N ARG A 259 17.54 5.85 -11.71
CA ARG A 259 17.18 7.27 -11.55
C ARG A 259 18.44 8.14 -11.34
N PRO A 260 18.62 9.24 -12.08
CA PRO A 260 19.73 10.17 -11.84
C PRO A 260 19.49 11.07 -10.62
N ASN A 261 20.56 11.53 -9.98
CA ASN A 261 20.56 12.55 -8.93
C ASN A 261 21.40 13.76 -9.40
N PRO A 262 20.92 15.02 -9.30
CA PRO A 262 19.65 15.48 -8.71
C PRO A 262 18.42 15.38 -9.61
N THR A 263 17.31 15.02 -8.99
CA THR A 263 15.99 14.90 -9.61
C THR A 263 14.95 15.71 -8.84
N LYS A 264 14.17 16.54 -9.55
CA LYS A 264 13.09 17.34 -8.95
C LYS A 264 11.80 16.53 -8.81
N TRP A 265 11.51 15.71 -9.80
CA TRP A 265 10.28 14.92 -9.87
C TRP A 265 10.54 13.57 -10.51
N THR A 266 9.85 12.55 -10.04
CA THR A 266 9.89 11.21 -10.62
C THR A 266 8.53 10.56 -10.54
N ARG A 267 8.25 9.73 -11.54
CA ARG A 267 7.13 8.80 -11.54
C ARG A 267 7.58 7.46 -12.09
N GLY A 268 7.09 6.38 -11.50
CA GLY A 268 7.24 5.03 -12.00
C GLY A 268 5.89 4.39 -12.22
N LEU A 269 5.80 3.53 -13.23
CA LEU A 269 4.69 2.60 -13.43
C LEU A 269 5.25 1.19 -13.55
N GLY A 270 4.69 0.26 -12.78
CA GLY A 270 5.21 -1.10 -12.66
C GLY A 270 6.35 -1.24 -11.65
N SER A 271 6.95 -2.42 -11.64
CA SER A 271 8.05 -2.82 -10.76
C SER A 271 9.10 -3.60 -11.55
N ALA A 272 10.22 -3.96 -10.92
CA ALA A 272 11.26 -4.77 -11.55
C ALA A 272 10.76 -6.15 -12.04
N SER A 273 9.65 -6.67 -11.50
CA SER A 273 9.03 -7.93 -11.95
C SER A 273 7.86 -7.75 -12.92
N SER A 274 7.54 -6.51 -13.31
CA SER A 274 6.43 -6.23 -14.22
C SER A 274 6.85 -6.45 -15.67
N ASN A 275 5.95 -7.03 -16.48
CA ASN A 275 6.21 -7.26 -17.91
C ASN A 275 6.37 -5.98 -18.73
N LYS A 276 5.82 -4.87 -18.24
CA LYS A 276 6.01 -3.53 -18.76
C LYS A 276 6.25 -2.58 -17.61
N ARG A 277 7.23 -1.70 -17.79
CA ARG A 277 7.63 -0.70 -16.82
C ARG A 277 7.96 0.61 -17.52
N GLU A 278 7.65 1.70 -16.84
CA GLU A 278 7.87 3.04 -17.33
C GLU A 278 8.37 3.91 -16.19
N MET A 279 9.30 4.81 -16.50
CA MET A 279 9.79 5.82 -15.60
C MET A 279 9.79 7.17 -16.30
N SER A 280 9.34 8.20 -15.61
CA SER A 280 9.47 9.59 -16.02
C SER A 280 10.25 10.38 -14.97
N VAL A 281 11.23 11.17 -15.40
CA VAL A 281 12.12 11.93 -14.50
C VAL A 281 12.23 13.38 -14.98
N ALA A 282 12.29 14.33 -14.05
CA ALA A 282 12.75 15.69 -14.29
C ALA A 282 14.12 15.88 -13.61
N ALA A 283 15.20 15.71 -14.38
CA ALA A 283 16.57 15.79 -13.87
C ALA A 283 17.09 17.24 -13.89
N MET A 284 17.76 17.65 -12.81
CA MET A 284 18.39 18.98 -12.67
C MET A 284 19.82 18.96 -13.20
N ALA A 285 19.96 18.67 -14.49
CA ALA A 285 21.22 18.62 -15.21
C ALA A 285 21.00 18.84 -16.71
N GLU A 286 22.07 19.18 -17.43
CA GLU A 286 21.99 19.35 -18.89
C GLU A 286 21.84 18.00 -19.60
N LEU A 287 21.22 18.02 -20.78
CA LEU A 287 20.89 16.82 -21.55
C LEU A 287 22.11 15.90 -21.79
N PRO A 288 23.31 16.41 -22.15
CA PRO A 288 24.49 15.55 -22.34
C PRO A 288 24.89 14.77 -21.08
N ALA A 289 24.81 15.40 -19.90
CA ALA A 289 25.12 14.75 -18.62
C ALA A 289 24.11 13.64 -18.29
N VAL A 290 22.83 13.89 -18.54
CA VAL A 290 21.76 12.90 -18.34
C VAL A 290 21.88 11.74 -19.33
N LEU A 291 22.20 12.02 -20.59
CA LEU A 291 22.42 10.98 -21.59
C LEU A 291 23.61 10.10 -21.21
N ALA A 292 24.74 10.71 -20.83
CA ALA A 292 25.93 9.98 -20.39
C ALA A 292 25.65 9.10 -19.16
N PHE A 293 24.84 9.60 -18.21
CA PHE A 293 24.35 8.81 -17.09
C PHE A 293 23.62 7.55 -17.55
N TYR A 294 22.61 7.67 -18.42
CA TYR A 294 21.84 6.49 -18.86
C TYR A 294 22.68 5.53 -19.69
N HIS A 295 23.58 6.02 -20.55
CA HIS A 295 24.49 5.15 -21.29
C HIS A 295 25.32 4.27 -20.33
N ARG A 296 25.89 4.88 -19.28
CA ARG A 296 26.68 4.16 -18.28
C ARG A 296 25.83 3.18 -17.46
N GLU A 297 24.72 3.66 -16.91
CA GLU A 297 23.89 2.88 -15.98
C GLU A 297 23.14 1.73 -16.66
N LEU A 298 22.69 1.91 -17.90
CA LEU A 298 22.03 0.88 -18.68
C LEU A 298 23.04 -0.17 -19.16
N ALA A 299 24.22 0.26 -19.64
CA ALA A 299 25.29 -0.66 -20.01
C ALA A 299 25.73 -1.53 -18.82
N ALA A 300 25.89 -0.95 -17.63
CA ALA A 300 26.21 -1.68 -16.40
C ALA A 300 25.14 -2.73 -16.01
N ARG A 301 23.90 -2.57 -16.49
CA ARG A 301 22.77 -3.49 -16.28
C ARG A 301 22.55 -4.43 -17.48
N GLY A 302 23.52 -4.52 -18.40
CA GLY A 302 23.47 -5.42 -19.55
C GLY A 302 22.54 -4.97 -20.69
N TRP A 303 22.12 -3.71 -20.69
CA TRP A 303 21.39 -3.12 -21.81
C TRP A 303 22.33 -2.59 -22.87
N GLN A 304 21.88 -2.64 -24.11
CA GLN A 304 22.57 -2.18 -25.30
C GLN A 304 21.76 -1.06 -25.97
N ASP A 305 22.46 -0.15 -26.62
CA ASP A 305 21.88 0.88 -27.49
C ASP A 305 21.68 0.28 -28.89
N ASP A 306 20.42 0.21 -29.32
CA ASP A 306 20.01 -0.35 -30.62
C ASP A 306 19.79 0.76 -31.68
N GLY A 307 20.30 1.96 -31.42
CA GLY A 307 20.20 3.14 -32.28
C GLY A 307 18.95 3.98 -32.04
N SER A 308 18.71 4.95 -32.92
CA SER A 308 17.66 5.95 -32.73
C SER A 308 16.23 5.37 -32.76
N ALA A 309 15.38 5.92 -31.90
CA ALA A 309 13.94 5.75 -31.93
C ALA A 309 13.26 6.99 -32.54
N PRO A 310 12.01 6.89 -33.01
CA PRO A 310 11.23 8.06 -33.41
C PRO A 310 11.05 9.05 -32.25
N LEU A 311 11.34 10.32 -32.51
CA LEU A 311 11.11 11.41 -31.56
C LEU A 311 9.61 11.67 -31.39
N ALA A 312 9.15 11.79 -30.14
CA ALA A 312 7.83 12.31 -29.82
C ALA A 312 7.89 13.84 -29.63
N PRO A 313 6.73 14.55 -29.61
CA PRO A 313 6.71 15.98 -29.34
C PRO A 313 7.37 16.32 -28.00
N GLY A 314 8.41 17.16 -28.06
CA GLY A 314 9.20 17.56 -26.89
C GLY A 314 10.43 16.70 -26.61
N ASP A 315 10.68 15.65 -27.40
CA ASP A 315 11.92 14.88 -27.35
C ASP A 315 13.01 15.56 -28.20
N ASP A 316 14.22 15.64 -27.65
CA ASP A 316 15.43 16.01 -28.38
C ASP A 316 16.24 14.77 -28.78
N VAL A 317 16.17 13.71 -27.96
CA VAL A 317 16.87 12.43 -28.18
C VAL A 317 15.91 11.28 -27.88
N ALA A 318 15.88 10.28 -28.76
CA ALA A 318 15.18 9.02 -28.50
C ALA A 318 16.04 7.84 -28.98
N ILE A 319 16.24 6.86 -28.09
CA ILE A 319 17.17 5.74 -28.28
C ILE A 319 16.43 4.43 -27.96
N LYS A 320 16.49 3.46 -28.87
CA LYS A 320 16.04 2.10 -28.63
C LYS A 320 17.08 1.39 -27.79
N ILE A 321 16.63 0.64 -26.80
CA ILE A 321 17.51 -0.14 -25.93
C ILE A 321 16.99 -1.56 -25.80
N SER A 322 17.88 -2.53 -25.64
CA SER A 322 17.48 -3.91 -25.34
C SER A 322 18.50 -4.67 -24.51
N ASN A 323 18.08 -5.75 -23.89
CA ASN A 323 18.95 -6.74 -23.26
C ASN A 323 18.47 -8.16 -23.63
N ALA A 324 18.96 -9.20 -22.96
CA ALA A 324 18.56 -10.58 -23.26
C ALA A 324 17.05 -10.82 -23.15
N GLU A 325 16.37 -10.19 -22.20
CA GLU A 325 14.96 -10.46 -21.86
C GLU A 325 13.99 -9.35 -22.26
N GLU A 326 14.47 -8.14 -22.47
CA GLU A 326 13.65 -6.93 -22.55
C GLU A 326 14.05 -6.01 -23.71
N THR A 327 13.10 -5.22 -24.19
CA THR A 327 13.30 -4.09 -25.11
C THR A 327 12.70 -2.84 -24.51
N GLY A 328 13.17 -1.68 -24.95
CA GLY A 328 12.79 -0.40 -24.37
C GLY A 328 13.13 0.78 -25.25
N VAL A 329 12.71 1.96 -24.79
CA VAL A 329 13.06 3.24 -25.40
C VAL A 329 13.36 4.25 -24.31
N LEU A 330 14.53 4.89 -24.41
CA LEU A 330 14.93 6.06 -23.65
C LEU A 330 14.61 7.31 -24.48
N ARG A 331 13.88 8.26 -23.91
CA ARG A 331 13.58 9.57 -24.50
C ARG A 331 14.07 10.65 -23.56
N LEU A 332 14.76 11.64 -24.11
CA LEU A 332 15.24 12.82 -23.40
C LEU A 332 14.76 14.06 -24.13
N GLY A 333 14.31 15.05 -23.38
CA GLY A 333 13.89 16.33 -23.93
C GLY A 333 14.06 17.45 -22.92
N ARG A 334 14.08 18.69 -23.37
CA ARG A 334 14.13 19.86 -22.49
C ARG A 334 12.73 20.38 -22.18
N LYS A 335 12.46 20.60 -20.90
CA LYS A 335 11.29 21.34 -20.45
C LYS A 335 11.66 22.24 -19.29
N TYR A 336 11.43 23.54 -19.45
CA TYR A 336 11.96 24.55 -18.53
C TYR A 336 13.48 24.38 -18.45
N ASP A 337 14.04 24.34 -17.25
CA ASP A 337 15.46 24.06 -17.05
C ASP A 337 15.76 22.61 -16.62
N PHE A 338 14.80 21.71 -16.79
CA PHE A 338 15.01 20.28 -16.56
C PHE A 338 15.30 19.55 -17.86
N THR A 339 16.09 18.48 -17.75
CA THR A 339 16.08 17.41 -18.74
C THR A 339 15.01 16.41 -18.33
N MET A 340 13.96 16.34 -19.12
CA MET A 340 12.89 15.37 -19.00
C MET A 340 13.35 14.04 -19.55
N VAL A 341 13.08 12.97 -18.81
CA VAL A 341 13.38 11.60 -19.21
C VAL A 341 12.09 10.81 -19.25
N SER A 342 11.91 10.01 -20.30
CA SER A 342 10.97 8.89 -20.32
C SER A 342 11.74 7.62 -20.69
N LEU A 343 11.72 6.63 -19.80
CA LEU A 343 12.35 5.34 -20.02
C LEU A 343 11.29 4.25 -19.93
N THR A 344 11.14 3.50 -21.00
CA THR A 344 10.19 2.39 -21.09
C THR A 344 10.95 1.09 -21.27
N ALA A 345 10.51 0.03 -20.60
CA ALA A 345 11.02 -1.32 -20.81
C ALA A 345 9.87 -2.34 -20.80
N GLN A 346 9.99 -3.36 -21.64
CA GLN A 346 9.00 -4.40 -21.85
C GLN A 346 9.68 -5.73 -22.09
N VAL A 347 9.18 -6.79 -21.45
CA VAL A 347 9.69 -8.15 -21.62
C VAL A 347 9.39 -8.63 -23.04
N LYS A 348 10.41 -9.19 -23.69
CA LYS A 348 10.33 -9.82 -25.01
C LYS A 348 9.37 -11.00 -24.96
N GLU A 349 8.65 -11.22 -26.06
CA GLU A 349 7.75 -12.37 -26.19
C GLU A 349 8.50 -13.70 -26.04
N SER A 350 9.72 -13.80 -26.55
CA SER A 350 10.60 -14.96 -26.37
C SER A 350 10.94 -15.23 -24.90
N ALA A 351 11.19 -14.19 -24.10
CA ALA A 351 11.45 -14.32 -22.68
C ALA A 351 10.20 -14.71 -21.89
N LEU A 352 9.03 -14.18 -22.25
CA LEU A 352 7.74 -14.62 -21.69
C LEU A 352 7.48 -16.10 -21.97
N ALA A 353 7.72 -16.55 -23.21
CA ALA A 353 7.57 -17.96 -23.59
C ALA A 353 8.55 -18.86 -22.82
N ALA A 354 9.80 -18.44 -22.65
CA ALA A 354 10.80 -19.17 -21.87
C ALA A 354 10.40 -19.28 -20.39
N ARG A 355 9.90 -18.20 -19.78
CA ARG A 355 9.39 -18.20 -18.39
C ARG A 355 8.19 -19.12 -18.23
N ALA A 356 7.26 -19.11 -19.19
CA ALA A 356 6.10 -20.01 -19.18
C ALA A 356 6.51 -21.49 -19.26
N LYS A 357 7.49 -21.81 -20.13
CA LYS A 357 8.05 -23.16 -20.25
C LYS A 357 8.74 -23.60 -18.96
N ALA A 358 9.61 -22.77 -18.40
CA ALA A 358 10.31 -23.07 -17.15
C ALA A 358 9.34 -23.26 -15.98
N LYS A 359 8.27 -22.45 -15.90
CA LYS A 359 7.22 -22.63 -14.89
C LYS A 359 6.52 -23.98 -15.06
N LYS A 360 6.16 -24.36 -16.28
CA LYS A 360 5.52 -25.66 -16.56
C LYS A 360 6.41 -26.83 -16.12
N GLU A 361 7.69 -26.80 -16.48
CA GLU A 361 8.66 -27.84 -16.08
C GLU A 361 8.85 -27.90 -14.55
N ALA A 362 8.87 -26.76 -13.88
CA ALA A 362 8.94 -26.69 -12.42
C ALA A 362 7.68 -27.26 -11.74
N ASP A 363 6.50 -26.92 -12.26
CA ASP A 363 5.23 -27.43 -11.76
C ASP A 363 5.12 -28.96 -11.98
N GLU A 364 5.56 -29.46 -13.14
CA GLU A 364 5.62 -30.90 -13.45
C GLU A 364 6.58 -31.65 -12.51
N LYS A 365 7.78 -31.10 -12.26
CA LYS A 365 8.74 -31.67 -11.32
C LYS A 365 8.18 -31.71 -9.90
N PHE A 366 7.58 -30.60 -9.43
CA PHE A 366 6.96 -30.53 -8.11
C PHE A 366 5.85 -31.58 -7.95
N LEU A 367 4.99 -31.76 -8.96
CA LEU A 367 3.95 -32.78 -8.94
C LEU A 367 4.54 -34.21 -8.92
N GLY A 368 5.61 -34.45 -9.68
CA GLY A 368 6.33 -35.73 -9.67
C GLY A 368 6.93 -36.07 -8.30
N ASP A 369 7.62 -35.11 -7.69
CA ASP A 369 8.24 -35.25 -6.36
C ASP A 369 7.17 -35.47 -5.28
N ALA A 370 6.07 -34.72 -5.31
CA ALA A 370 4.96 -34.87 -4.38
C ALA A 370 4.29 -36.26 -4.48
N LEU A 371 4.11 -36.77 -5.71
CA LEU A 371 3.54 -38.10 -5.95
C LEU A 371 4.51 -39.20 -5.48
N GLY A 372 5.81 -39.02 -5.70
CA GLY A 372 6.86 -39.91 -5.16
C GLY A 372 6.84 -39.97 -3.64
N ALA A 373 6.79 -38.82 -2.96
CA ALA A 373 6.73 -38.73 -1.51
C ALA A 373 5.45 -39.37 -0.94
N ALA A 374 4.29 -39.14 -1.58
CA ALA A 374 3.03 -39.76 -1.17
C ALA A 374 3.09 -41.30 -1.27
N ARG A 375 3.69 -41.86 -2.33
CA ARG A 375 3.87 -43.31 -2.48
C ARG A 375 4.77 -43.89 -1.38
N GLN A 376 5.86 -43.20 -1.03
CA GLN A 376 6.75 -43.63 0.05
C GLN A 376 6.04 -43.63 1.42
N LEU A 377 5.23 -42.61 1.70
CA LEU A 377 4.45 -42.53 2.93
C LEU A 377 3.42 -43.68 3.02
N ILE A 378 2.71 -43.98 1.93
CA ILE A 378 1.76 -45.11 1.89
C ILE A 378 2.49 -46.43 2.13
N ALA A 379 3.61 -46.68 1.45
CA ALA A 379 4.38 -47.90 1.63
C ALA A 379 4.94 -48.05 3.05
N ALA A 380 5.43 -46.95 3.65
CA ALA A 380 5.89 -46.94 5.04
C ALA A 380 4.77 -47.19 6.04
N ASP A 381 3.57 -46.64 5.80
CA ASP A 381 2.39 -46.87 6.63
C ASP A 381 1.91 -48.33 6.53
N GLU A 382 1.84 -48.89 5.31
CA GLU A 382 1.52 -50.31 5.11
C GLU A 382 2.52 -51.24 5.80
N ALA A 383 3.82 -50.96 5.70
CA ALA A 383 4.85 -51.73 6.39
C ALA A 383 4.69 -51.65 7.92
N ARG A 384 4.43 -50.44 8.46
CA ARG A 384 4.16 -50.25 9.89
C ARG A 384 2.93 -51.02 10.36
N ARG A 385 1.84 -51.01 9.58
CA ARG A 385 0.60 -51.76 9.89
C ARG A 385 0.85 -53.27 9.93
N LYS A 386 1.63 -53.81 8.98
CA LYS A 386 1.99 -55.24 8.96
C LYS A 386 2.76 -55.68 10.20
N VAL A 387 3.71 -54.86 10.67
CA VAL A 387 4.47 -55.14 11.90
C VAL A 387 3.58 -55.10 13.14
N GLN A 388 2.67 -54.12 13.25
CA GLN A 388 1.74 -54.02 14.39
C GLN A 388 0.72 -55.17 14.45
N ALA A 389 0.27 -55.69 13.31
CA ALA A 389 -0.61 -56.86 13.27
C ALA A 389 0.11 -58.14 13.76
N ALA A 390 1.42 -58.28 13.53
CA ALA A 390 2.18 -59.46 13.92
C ALA A 390 2.48 -59.56 15.43
N THR A 391 2.30 -58.48 16.19
CA THR A 391 2.55 -58.43 17.65
C THR A 391 1.35 -58.82 18.50
N LEU A 392 0.17 -59.02 17.91
CA LEU A 392 -1.05 -59.41 18.62
C LEU A 392 -1.11 -60.93 18.84
N SER A 393 -1.54 -61.35 20.03
CA SER A 393 -1.60 -62.77 20.37
C SER A 393 -2.88 -63.44 19.87
N ASP A 394 -2.73 -64.56 19.16
CA ASP A 394 -3.81 -65.45 18.70
C ASP A 394 -4.14 -66.58 19.72
N ALA A 395 -3.55 -66.54 20.91
CA ALA A 395 -3.76 -67.56 21.94
C ALA A 395 -5.23 -67.60 22.43
N PRO A 396 -5.77 -68.79 22.76
CA PRO A 396 -7.09 -68.90 23.36
C PRO A 396 -7.16 -68.11 24.68
N LEU A 397 -8.27 -67.40 24.88
CA LEU A 397 -8.47 -66.52 26.05
C LEU A 397 -9.38 -67.19 27.07
N ASN A 398 -9.06 -67.01 28.35
CA ASN A 398 -9.94 -67.39 29.45
C ASN A 398 -10.70 -66.18 30.00
N ALA A 399 -11.83 -66.44 30.67
CA ALA A 399 -12.60 -65.40 31.33
C ALA A 399 -11.90 -64.96 32.64
N LEU A 400 -11.83 -63.66 32.87
CA LEU A 400 -11.31 -63.05 34.08
C LEU A 400 -12.23 -63.39 35.27
N ALA A 401 -11.69 -64.09 36.26
CA ALA A 401 -12.43 -64.50 37.45
C ALA A 401 -12.88 -63.30 38.30
N GLY A 402 -14.13 -63.31 38.76
CA GLY A 402 -14.68 -62.28 39.65
C GLY A 402 -15.15 -60.98 38.97
N SER A 403 -15.32 -60.97 37.63
CA SER A 403 -15.89 -59.80 36.94
C SER A 403 -17.34 -59.54 37.33
N SER A 404 -17.68 -58.27 37.62
CA SER A 404 -19.03 -57.80 37.92
C SER A 404 -19.81 -57.34 36.67
N THR A 405 -19.24 -57.48 35.48
CA THR A 405 -19.88 -57.11 34.21
C THR A 405 -20.90 -58.15 33.74
N PRO A 406 -22.00 -57.75 33.07
CA PRO A 406 -23.01 -58.67 32.54
C PRO A 406 -22.50 -59.64 31.45
N VAL A 407 -21.37 -59.33 30.83
CA VAL A 407 -20.66 -60.19 29.87
C VAL A 407 -19.26 -60.52 30.39
N PRO A 408 -18.73 -61.72 30.10
CA PRO A 408 -17.41 -62.14 30.59
C PRO A 408 -16.31 -61.30 29.96
N LEU A 409 -15.38 -60.81 30.78
CA LEU A 409 -14.18 -60.12 30.31
C LEU A 409 -13.07 -61.14 30.06
N PRO A 410 -12.26 -61.03 29.00
CA PRO A 410 -11.08 -61.85 28.82
C PRO A 410 -9.98 -61.46 29.82
N GLU A 411 -9.10 -62.40 30.17
CA GLU A 411 -7.97 -62.16 31.07
C GLU A 411 -6.97 -61.11 30.56
N THR A 412 -6.98 -60.82 29.26
CA THR A 412 -6.13 -59.81 28.60
C THR A 412 -6.80 -58.44 28.48
N ALA A 413 -7.92 -58.21 29.15
CA ALA A 413 -8.62 -56.93 29.15
C ALA A 413 -7.88 -55.88 30.01
N GLU A 414 -7.57 -54.74 29.41
CA GLU A 414 -6.90 -53.60 30.02
C GLU A 414 -7.75 -52.34 29.89
N GLY A 415 -7.74 -51.47 30.91
CA GLY A 415 -8.43 -50.18 30.86
C GLY A 415 -9.96 -50.30 30.74
N VAL A 416 -10.54 -51.31 31.39
CA VAL A 416 -11.97 -51.61 31.33
C VAL A 416 -12.80 -50.45 31.87
N LYS A 417 -13.72 -49.95 31.05
CA LYS A 417 -14.75 -48.97 31.40
C LYS A 417 -16.10 -49.60 31.16
N PHE A 418 -16.93 -49.67 32.20
CA PHE A 418 -18.28 -50.18 32.10
C PHE A 418 -19.25 -49.14 32.64
N GLU A 419 -20.13 -48.66 31.77
CA GLU A 419 -21.17 -47.68 32.06
C GLU A 419 -22.51 -48.43 32.10
N GLY A 420 -22.86 -48.89 33.30
CA GLY A 420 -24.03 -49.73 33.53
C GLY A 420 -25.34 -49.07 33.08
N ASP A 421 -25.52 -47.77 33.28
CA ASP A 421 -26.77 -47.06 32.90
C ASP A 421 -27.04 -47.08 31.40
N ASP A 422 -26.00 -46.86 30.60
CA ASP A 422 -26.09 -46.74 29.15
C ASP A 422 -25.88 -48.09 28.46
N GLY A 423 -25.57 -49.15 29.22
CA GLY A 423 -25.31 -50.49 28.71
C GLY A 423 -24.08 -50.51 27.81
N HIS A 424 -23.03 -49.81 28.20
CA HIS A 424 -21.82 -49.60 27.42
C HIS A 424 -20.59 -50.18 28.13
N LEU A 425 -19.78 -50.96 27.41
CA LEU A 425 -18.53 -51.56 27.88
C LEU A 425 -17.42 -51.26 26.87
N GLU A 426 -16.27 -50.80 27.33
CA GLU A 426 -15.10 -50.57 26.49
C GLU A 426 -13.82 -51.01 27.20
N PHE A 427 -12.92 -51.70 26.49
CA PHE A 427 -11.59 -52.04 26.99
C PHE A 427 -10.61 -52.32 25.84
N SER A 428 -9.32 -52.22 26.13
CA SER A 428 -8.27 -52.59 25.18
C SER A 428 -7.65 -53.95 25.51
N SER A 429 -7.11 -54.65 24.53
CA SER A 429 -6.47 -55.95 24.72
C SER A 429 -5.26 -56.10 23.79
N THR A 430 -4.28 -56.89 24.21
CA THR A 430 -3.11 -57.31 23.40
C THR A 430 -3.40 -58.55 22.53
N SER A 431 -4.60 -59.12 22.65
CA SER A 431 -5.06 -60.26 21.85
C SER A 431 -5.59 -59.80 20.49
N SER A 432 -5.54 -60.69 19.50
CA SER A 432 -6.03 -60.40 18.15
C SER A 432 -7.56 -60.30 18.09
N VAL A 433 -8.09 -59.66 17.04
CA VAL A 433 -9.53 -59.61 16.74
C VAL A 433 -10.12 -61.02 16.63
N LYS A 434 -9.35 -61.96 16.06
CA LYS A 434 -9.76 -63.36 15.91
C LYS A 434 -9.86 -64.08 17.26
N ALA A 435 -8.90 -63.90 18.16
CA ALA A 435 -8.92 -64.50 19.49
C ALA A 435 -10.08 -63.95 20.34
N LEU A 436 -10.28 -62.63 20.33
CA LEU A 436 -11.35 -61.96 21.08
C LEU A 436 -12.75 -62.33 20.58
N THR A 437 -12.95 -62.40 19.25
CA THR A 437 -14.24 -62.83 18.68
C THR A 437 -14.53 -64.30 18.99
N ALA A 438 -13.53 -65.18 18.92
CA ALA A 438 -13.68 -66.58 19.30
C ALA A 438 -14.06 -66.74 20.78
N PHE A 439 -13.41 -65.98 21.67
CA PHE A 439 -13.71 -65.94 23.10
C PHE A 439 -15.17 -65.57 23.38
N TYR A 440 -15.67 -64.48 22.79
CA TYR A 440 -17.05 -64.03 23.03
C TYR A 440 -18.09 -65.00 22.49
N ARG A 441 -17.89 -65.54 21.28
CA ARG A 441 -18.78 -66.57 20.73
C ARG A 441 -18.84 -67.83 21.61
N ALA A 442 -17.69 -68.29 22.10
CA ALA A 442 -17.59 -69.45 22.96
C ALA A 442 -18.22 -69.21 24.35
N SER A 443 -18.09 -68.01 24.89
CA SER A 443 -18.56 -67.69 26.25
C SER A 443 -20.04 -67.31 26.32
N LEU A 444 -20.58 -66.62 25.31
CA LEU A 444 -21.96 -66.13 25.32
C LEU A 444 -22.97 -67.20 24.88
N LYS A 445 -22.56 -68.15 24.03
CA LYS A 445 -23.44 -69.23 23.54
C LYS A 445 -23.96 -70.15 24.65
N PRO A 446 -23.13 -70.68 25.58
CA PRO A 446 -23.61 -71.45 26.75
C PRO A 446 -24.46 -70.60 27.70
N ALA A 447 -24.22 -69.29 27.76
CA ALA A 447 -25.00 -68.34 28.55
C ALA A 447 -26.38 -68.02 27.93
N GLY A 448 -26.77 -68.69 26.83
CA GLY A 448 -28.10 -68.58 26.22
C GLY A 448 -28.28 -67.41 25.26
N TRP A 449 -27.19 -66.74 24.85
CA TRP A 449 -27.21 -65.71 23.81
C TRP A 449 -27.17 -66.35 22.42
N LYS A 450 -28.00 -65.86 21.50
CA LYS A 450 -28.01 -66.29 20.09
C LYS A 450 -27.33 -65.22 19.23
N GLU A 451 -26.28 -65.60 18.52
CA GLU A 451 -25.60 -64.73 17.56
C GLU A 451 -26.53 -64.45 16.36
N GLN A 452 -26.64 -63.19 15.98
CA GLN A 452 -27.35 -62.73 14.79
C GLN A 452 -26.35 -62.60 13.62
N PRO A 453 -26.80 -62.71 12.36
CA PRO A 453 -25.92 -62.53 11.21
C PRO A 453 -25.29 -61.12 11.22
N SER A 454 -23.95 -61.04 11.17
CA SER A 454 -23.20 -59.80 10.99
C SER A 454 -22.35 -59.88 9.72
N VAL A 455 -22.30 -58.77 8.97
CA VAL A 455 -21.61 -58.68 7.66
C VAL A 455 -20.15 -58.24 7.80
N ILE A 456 -19.70 -57.86 8.99
CA ILE A 456 -18.35 -57.32 9.23
C ILE A 456 -17.52 -58.34 10.02
N ASN A 457 -16.65 -59.06 9.30
CA ASN A 457 -15.69 -60.01 9.86
C ASN A 457 -14.36 -59.90 9.10
N GLN A 458 -13.67 -58.78 9.28
CA GLN A 458 -12.37 -58.48 8.69
C GLN A 458 -11.23 -58.78 9.68
N PRO A 459 -10.00 -59.05 9.22
CA PRO A 459 -8.87 -59.37 10.09
C PRO A 459 -8.57 -58.33 11.18
N ASN A 460 -8.89 -57.06 10.92
CA ASN A 460 -8.66 -55.92 11.82
C ASN A 460 -9.94 -55.37 12.48
N MET A 461 -11.12 -55.89 12.11
CA MET A 461 -12.39 -55.44 12.67
C MET A 461 -13.47 -56.51 12.52
N ALA A 462 -14.13 -56.84 13.62
CA ALA A 462 -15.30 -57.70 13.62
C ALA A 462 -16.42 -57.07 14.45
N VAL A 463 -17.65 -57.17 13.95
CA VAL A 463 -18.86 -56.78 14.69
C VAL A 463 -19.67 -58.04 14.96
N MET A 464 -20.06 -58.28 16.20
CA MET A 464 -20.87 -59.42 16.63
C MET A 464 -22.14 -58.92 17.29
N GLU A 465 -23.28 -59.48 16.92
CA GLU A 465 -24.58 -59.12 17.47
C GLU A 465 -25.18 -60.33 18.16
N PHE A 466 -25.67 -60.17 19.40
CA PHE A 466 -26.24 -61.24 20.20
C PHE A 466 -27.61 -60.85 20.74
N ALA A 467 -28.55 -61.80 20.79
CA ALA A 467 -29.89 -61.58 21.33
C ALA A 467 -30.29 -62.67 22.35
N LYS A 468 -30.95 -62.27 23.45
CA LYS A 468 -31.48 -63.16 24.49
C LYS A 468 -32.70 -62.54 25.18
N GLY A 469 -33.87 -63.19 25.09
CA GLY A 469 -35.06 -62.82 25.89
C GLY A 469 -35.51 -61.36 25.76
N GLY A 470 -35.50 -60.79 24.54
CA GLY A 470 -35.85 -59.39 24.28
C GLY A 470 -34.73 -58.37 24.52
N LYS A 471 -33.55 -58.81 24.99
CA LYS A 471 -32.35 -57.97 25.14
C LYS A 471 -31.34 -58.23 24.01
N SER A 472 -30.56 -57.22 23.65
CA SER A 472 -29.52 -57.28 22.60
C SER A 472 -28.16 -56.77 23.10
N ILE A 473 -27.08 -57.30 22.53
CA ILE A 473 -25.70 -56.86 22.72
C ILE A 473 -25.02 -56.79 21.36
N SER A 474 -24.56 -55.61 20.99
CA SER A 474 -23.64 -55.38 19.87
C SER A 474 -22.22 -55.30 20.39
N MET A 475 -21.27 -56.00 19.78
CA MET A 475 -19.85 -55.95 20.15
C MET A 475 -19.01 -55.63 18.93
N THR A 476 -18.27 -54.52 18.96
CA THR A 476 -17.27 -54.14 17.96
C THR A 476 -15.87 -54.41 18.50
N VAL A 477 -15.15 -55.30 17.83
CA VAL A 477 -13.75 -55.63 18.13
C VAL A 477 -12.89 -55.05 17.02
N MET A 478 -12.13 -54.00 17.28
CA MET A 478 -11.38 -53.26 16.26
C MET A 478 -9.93 -53.04 16.68
N GLN A 479 -9.00 -53.36 15.80
CA GLN A 479 -7.58 -53.11 16.02
C GLN A 479 -7.26 -51.61 15.91
N MET A 480 -6.73 -51.02 16.98
CA MET A 480 -6.29 -49.62 17.07
C MET A 480 -4.80 -49.58 17.43
N GLY A 481 -3.94 -49.56 16.41
CA GLY A 481 -2.49 -49.62 16.59
C GLY A 481 -2.01 -50.98 17.14
N PRO A 482 -1.17 -51.02 18.19
CA PRO A 482 -0.65 -52.27 18.77
C PRO A 482 -1.62 -52.99 19.71
N LYS A 483 -2.84 -52.47 19.91
CA LYS A 483 -3.88 -53.08 20.76
C LYS A 483 -5.19 -53.21 19.99
N VAL A 484 -6.05 -54.12 20.43
CA VAL A 484 -7.42 -54.26 19.95
C VAL A 484 -8.37 -53.65 20.96
N ASN A 485 -9.17 -52.69 20.53
CA ASN A 485 -10.24 -52.12 21.33
C ASN A 485 -11.50 -52.96 21.15
N VAL A 486 -12.13 -53.32 22.25
CA VAL A 486 -13.41 -54.02 22.28
C VAL A 486 -14.43 -53.06 22.88
N ARG A 487 -15.46 -52.78 22.10
CA ARG A 487 -16.61 -51.98 22.50
C ARG A 487 -17.85 -52.87 22.48
N ALA A 488 -18.68 -52.81 23.50
CA ALA A 488 -19.96 -53.48 23.52
C ALA A 488 -21.07 -52.53 23.99
N ASP A 489 -22.20 -52.57 23.30
CA ASP A 489 -23.34 -51.68 23.51
C ASP A 489 -24.64 -52.50 23.46
N GLY A 490 -25.60 -52.25 24.34
CA GLY A 490 -26.95 -52.80 24.18
C GLY A 490 -27.75 -53.03 25.46
N SER A 491 -29.05 -53.26 25.29
CA SER A 491 -30.01 -53.47 26.39
C SER A 491 -29.70 -54.69 27.28
N GLY A 492 -28.88 -55.62 26.78
CA GLY A 492 -28.31 -56.74 27.53
C GLY A 492 -27.27 -56.37 28.58
N LEU A 493 -26.69 -55.17 28.48
CA LEU A 493 -25.62 -54.65 29.32
C LEU A 493 -26.11 -53.61 30.33
N VAL A 494 -27.36 -53.16 30.24
CA VAL A 494 -27.90 -52.12 31.13
C VAL A 494 -28.08 -52.66 32.55
N MET A 495 -27.42 -52.01 33.52
CA MET A 495 -27.51 -52.18 34.97
C MET A 495 -28.01 -50.88 35.61
N ALA A 496 -28.86 -50.94 36.63
CA ALA A 496 -29.39 -49.73 37.24
C ALA A 496 -28.33 -48.96 38.07
N ALA A 497 -28.09 -47.70 37.68
CA ALA A 497 -27.38 -46.58 38.31
C ALA A 497 -25.82 -46.54 38.24
N ALA A 498 -25.26 -45.78 37.29
CA ALA A 498 -24.54 -44.50 37.47
C ALA A 498 -23.71 -44.05 36.22
N LYS A 499 -23.84 -42.76 35.88
CA LYS A 499 -23.37 -41.98 34.71
C LYS A 499 -21.87 -41.55 34.76
N PRO A 500 -21.19 -41.27 33.61
CA PRO A 500 -19.73 -41.21 33.48
C PRO A 500 -19.13 -39.80 33.35
N THR A 501 -17.78 -39.68 33.45
CA THR A 501 -17.06 -38.41 33.15
C THR A 501 -15.76 -38.62 32.38
N ALA A 502 -15.54 -37.70 31.43
CA ALA A 502 -14.51 -37.65 30.40
C ALA A 502 -13.19 -36.96 30.82
N ALA A 503 -12.15 -37.10 29.98
CA ALA A 503 -11.04 -36.15 29.68
C ALA A 503 -9.89 -36.91 28.98
N ALA A 504 -8.95 -36.35 28.22
CA ALA A 504 -8.74 -35.09 27.49
C ALA A 504 -7.41 -35.26 26.71
N GLU A 505 -7.21 -34.45 25.67
CA GLU A 505 -6.05 -34.40 24.76
C GLU A 505 -4.73 -33.94 25.41
N VAL A 506 -3.60 -34.23 24.74
CA VAL A 506 -2.27 -33.70 25.09
C VAL A 506 -1.64 -32.99 23.88
N GLN A 507 -1.35 -31.70 24.05
CA GLN A 507 -0.56 -30.84 23.16
C GLN A 507 0.96 -31.05 23.35
N ALA A 508 1.74 -30.77 22.29
CA ALA A 508 3.20 -30.66 22.35
C ALA A 508 3.72 -29.34 21.75
N LYS A 509 4.22 -28.49 22.66
CA LYS A 509 5.37 -27.55 22.70
C LYS A 509 5.87 -26.80 21.45
N SER A 510 5.94 -25.48 21.63
CA SER A 510 6.43 -24.39 20.78
C SER A 510 7.87 -23.95 21.08
N SER A 511 8.59 -23.48 20.05
CA SER A 511 9.68 -22.49 20.12
C SER A 511 9.10 -21.07 20.31
N GLU A 512 9.92 -20.15 20.83
CA GLU A 512 9.54 -18.84 21.41
C GLU A 512 8.40 -18.08 20.68
N PRO A 513 7.38 -17.57 21.41
CA PRO A 513 6.12 -17.09 20.80
C PRO A 513 6.24 -15.72 20.12
N LEU A 514 5.62 -15.60 18.95
CA LEU A 514 5.42 -14.34 18.21
C LEU A 514 4.67 -13.33 19.10
N LYS A 515 5.16 -12.09 19.16
CA LYS A 515 4.57 -11.05 20.03
C LYS A 515 3.63 -10.14 19.24
N PRO A 516 2.39 -9.90 19.72
CA PRO A 516 1.45 -9.03 19.02
C PRO A 516 1.92 -7.57 19.02
N ASP A 517 1.65 -6.86 17.92
CA ASP A 517 1.82 -5.41 17.83
C ASP A 517 0.62 -4.71 18.50
N PRO A 518 0.83 -3.94 19.60
CA PRO A 518 -0.28 -3.33 20.35
C PRO A 518 -0.98 -2.19 19.60
N GLU A 519 -0.34 -1.60 18.59
CA GLU A 519 -0.88 -0.46 17.83
C GLU A 519 -1.76 -0.90 16.63
N SER A 520 -1.86 -2.20 16.36
CA SER A 520 -2.61 -2.74 15.22
C SER A 520 -4.07 -3.08 15.58
N GLN A 521 -5.00 -2.66 14.73
CA GLN A 521 -6.44 -2.93 14.93
C GLN A 521 -6.82 -4.40 14.69
N LEU A 522 -6.04 -5.13 13.88
CA LEU A 522 -6.13 -6.59 13.74
C LEU A 522 -4.81 -7.21 14.21
N PRO A 523 -4.83 -8.38 14.89
CA PRO A 523 -3.61 -8.97 15.41
C PRO A 523 -2.57 -9.21 14.31
N VAL A 524 -1.37 -8.68 14.49
CA VAL A 524 -0.21 -8.94 13.64
C VAL A 524 1.04 -8.98 14.52
N PRO A 525 2.02 -9.86 14.26
CA PRO A 525 3.25 -9.87 15.04
C PRO A 525 4.10 -8.60 14.84
N THR A 526 4.89 -8.24 15.84
CA THR A 526 5.95 -7.22 15.72
C THR A 526 7.08 -7.69 14.79
N GLN A 527 7.36 -9.00 14.76
CA GLN A 527 8.31 -9.60 13.83
C GLN A 527 7.67 -9.77 12.44
N ARG A 528 7.81 -8.77 11.57
CA ARG A 528 7.26 -8.77 10.21
C ARG A 528 8.14 -8.01 9.23
N SER A 529 8.11 -8.41 7.96
CA SER A 529 8.78 -7.71 6.86
C SER A 529 7.86 -6.67 6.19
N SER A 530 6.54 -6.88 6.25
CA SER A 530 5.54 -5.91 5.78
C SER A 530 4.18 -6.13 6.45
N THR A 531 3.38 -5.06 6.49
CA THR A 531 1.96 -5.11 6.88
C THR A 531 1.18 -4.05 6.12
N SER A 532 -0.08 -4.35 5.81
CA SER A 532 -1.07 -3.38 5.34
C SER A 532 -2.42 -3.70 5.99
N LEU A 533 -3.13 -2.65 6.38
CA LEU A 533 -4.49 -2.74 6.89
C LEU A 533 -5.38 -1.91 5.99
N ALA A 534 -6.40 -2.53 5.42
CA ALA A 534 -7.42 -1.89 4.61
C ALA A 534 -8.78 -1.98 5.31
N THR A 535 -9.56 -0.91 5.21
CA THR A 535 -10.93 -0.88 5.71
C THR A 535 -11.84 -0.31 4.64
N THR A 536 -12.90 -1.05 4.31
CA THR A 536 -13.87 -0.60 3.32
C THR A 536 -15.13 -0.08 4.01
N LYS A 537 -15.50 1.16 3.72
CA LYS A 537 -16.69 1.84 4.26
C LYS A 537 -17.32 2.75 3.20
N MET A 538 -18.61 3.04 3.33
CA MET A 538 -19.25 4.04 2.46
C MET A 538 -18.72 5.43 2.81
N PRO A 539 -18.60 6.35 1.84
CA PRO A 539 -18.38 7.77 2.13
C PRO A 539 -19.44 8.28 3.11
N GLY A 540 -19.01 8.82 4.26
CA GLY A 540 -19.89 9.32 5.33
C GLY A 540 -20.35 8.29 6.38
N SER A 541 -19.93 7.02 6.28
CA SER A 541 -20.15 6.00 7.32
C SER A 541 -18.91 5.84 8.21
N GLU A 542 -19.09 5.74 9.52
CA GLU A 542 -18.00 5.45 10.47
C GLU A 542 -17.74 3.95 10.63
N THR A 543 -18.75 3.11 10.46
CA THR A 543 -18.60 1.65 10.57
C THR A 543 -18.16 1.02 9.24
N PRO A 544 -17.06 0.23 9.20
CA PRO A 544 -16.62 -0.47 8.00
C PRO A 544 -17.41 -1.76 7.76
N PHE A 545 -17.60 -2.10 6.48
CA PHE A 545 -18.22 -3.35 6.03
C PHE A 545 -17.22 -4.51 5.99
N ARG A 546 -15.95 -4.16 5.75
CA ARG A 546 -14.86 -5.11 5.64
C ARG A 546 -13.59 -4.52 6.21
N ARG A 547 -12.84 -5.34 6.94
CA ARG A 547 -11.45 -5.06 7.33
C ARG A 547 -10.57 -6.14 6.76
N GLU A 548 -9.43 -5.77 6.25
CA GLU A 548 -8.47 -6.70 5.66
C GLU A 548 -7.06 -6.36 6.11
N LEU A 549 -6.36 -7.36 6.65
CA LEU A 549 -4.96 -7.28 7.02
C LEU A 549 -4.19 -8.18 6.05
N ALA A 550 -3.15 -7.63 5.41
CA ALA A 550 -2.15 -8.42 4.72
C ALA A 550 -0.78 -8.21 5.38
N ALA A 551 -0.03 -9.27 5.58
CA ALA A 551 1.30 -9.18 6.20
C ALA A 551 2.24 -10.26 5.68
N SER A 552 3.53 -10.02 5.81
CA SER A 552 4.57 -11.03 5.59
C SER A 552 5.41 -11.19 6.85
N ILE A 553 5.48 -12.42 7.35
CA ILE A 553 6.09 -12.74 8.64
C ILE A 553 7.23 -13.72 8.40
N PRO A 554 8.48 -13.38 8.80
CA PRO A 554 9.64 -14.25 8.67
C PRO A 554 9.64 -15.35 9.75
N ALA A 555 8.55 -16.12 9.84
CA ALA A 555 8.39 -17.24 10.76
C ALA A 555 7.69 -18.42 10.07
N PRO A 556 7.86 -19.66 10.57
CA PRO A 556 7.15 -20.83 10.06
C PRO A 556 5.63 -20.67 10.10
N LEU A 557 4.93 -21.28 9.14
CA LEU A 557 3.47 -21.18 9.04
C LEU A 557 2.77 -21.69 10.30
N GLY A 558 3.29 -22.76 10.92
CA GLY A 558 2.73 -23.31 12.15
C GLY A 558 2.75 -22.31 13.32
N ASP A 559 3.84 -21.57 13.48
CA ASP A 559 4.00 -20.58 14.55
C ASP A 559 3.10 -19.37 14.31
N VAL A 560 3.02 -18.90 13.05
CA VAL A 560 2.11 -17.82 12.65
C VAL A 560 0.66 -18.23 12.84
N LEU A 561 0.31 -19.47 12.49
CA LEU A 561 -1.04 -19.99 12.70
C LEU A 561 -1.40 -20.09 14.18
N ALA A 562 -0.49 -20.58 15.02
CA ALA A 562 -0.68 -20.66 16.46
C ALA A 562 -0.86 -19.26 17.09
N PHE A 563 -0.09 -18.27 16.62
CA PHE A 563 -0.26 -16.87 16.99
C PHE A 563 -1.68 -16.36 16.67
N TYR A 564 -2.14 -16.52 15.42
CA TYR A 564 -3.48 -16.04 15.05
C TYR A 564 -4.60 -16.76 15.79
N ARG A 565 -4.49 -18.08 16.00
CA ARG A 565 -5.48 -18.82 16.82
C ARG A 565 -5.56 -18.27 18.23
N THR A 566 -4.42 -17.93 18.84
CA THR A 566 -4.35 -17.39 20.20
C THR A 566 -4.93 -15.97 20.26
N GLU A 567 -4.43 -15.05 19.43
CA GLU A 567 -4.84 -13.65 19.48
C GLU A 567 -6.27 -13.43 19.01
N LEU A 568 -6.74 -14.14 17.98
CA LEU A 568 -8.13 -14.02 17.53
C LEU A 568 -9.10 -14.62 18.56
N SER A 569 -8.75 -15.71 19.22
CA SER A 569 -9.54 -16.24 20.34
C SER A 569 -9.63 -15.24 21.50
N ARG A 570 -8.54 -14.52 21.79
CA ARG A 570 -8.51 -13.44 22.79
C ARG A 570 -9.42 -12.27 22.44
N LEU A 571 -9.64 -12.02 21.13
CA LEU A 571 -10.62 -11.05 20.62
C LEU A 571 -12.06 -11.61 20.56
N GLY A 572 -12.29 -12.81 21.09
CA GLY A 572 -13.62 -13.45 21.11
C GLY A 572 -14.02 -14.09 19.78
N TRP A 573 -13.06 -14.38 18.90
CA TRP A 573 -13.35 -15.06 17.64
C TRP A 573 -13.35 -16.58 17.85
N GLN A 574 -14.27 -17.27 17.18
CA GLN A 574 -14.43 -18.72 17.26
C GLN A 574 -14.14 -19.37 15.91
N GLU A 575 -13.20 -20.31 15.88
CA GLU A 575 -12.91 -21.12 14.68
C GLU A 575 -14.12 -22.00 14.33
N LYS A 576 -14.55 -22.00 13.07
CA LYS A 576 -15.67 -22.85 12.61
C LYS A 576 -15.21 -24.30 12.47
N THR A 577 -15.94 -25.23 13.08
CA THR A 577 -15.69 -26.66 12.96
C THR A 577 -16.10 -27.18 11.57
N GLY A 578 -15.15 -27.79 10.84
CA GLY A 578 -15.44 -28.52 9.60
C GLY A 578 -15.00 -27.89 8.26
N GLY A 579 -14.16 -26.85 8.24
CA GLY A 579 -13.69 -26.22 7.00
C GLY A 579 -12.21 -25.79 6.95
N ALA A 580 -11.44 -26.04 8.02
CA ALA A 580 -10.04 -25.64 8.08
C ALA A 580 -9.18 -26.49 7.14
N THR A 581 -8.58 -25.86 6.14
CA THR A 581 -7.58 -26.52 5.27
C THR A 581 -6.21 -26.11 5.77
N VAL A 582 -5.51 -26.99 6.47
CA VAL A 582 -4.15 -26.72 6.97
C VAL A 582 -3.18 -27.72 6.36
N SER A 583 -2.13 -27.22 5.73
CA SER A 583 -0.99 -28.00 5.26
C SER A 583 0.33 -27.34 5.69
N ALA A 584 1.46 -27.97 5.37
CA ALA A 584 2.78 -27.41 5.69
C ALA A 584 3.04 -26.04 5.02
N GLU A 585 2.37 -25.73 3.90
CA GLU A 585 2.65 -24.54 3.09
C GLU A 585 1.50 -23.53 3.01
N ARG A 586 0.28 -23.93 3.40
CA ARG A 586 -0.90 -23.07 3.36
C ARG A 586 -1.85 -23.41 4.49
N ALA A 587 -2.55 -22.40 5.01
CA ALA A 587 -3.68 -22.61 5.89
C ALA A 587 -4.84 -21.70 5.47
N GLN A 588 -6.07 -22.20 5.52
CA GLN A 588 -7.27 -21.38 5.44
C GLN A 588 -8.21 -21.79 6.57
N ILE A 589 -8.61 -20.81 7.38
CA ILE A 589 -9.48 -21.01 8.53
C ILE A 589 -10.58 -19.96 8.52
N ASP A 590 -11.80 -20.43 8.68
CA ASP A 590 -12.98 -19.57 8.83
C ASP A 590 -13.26 -19.35 10.31
N PHE A 591 -13.43 -18.09 10.69
CA PHE A 591 -13.76 -17.65 12.04
C PHE A 591 -15.14 -17.00 12.08
N THR A 592 -15.78 -17.09 13.24
CA THR A 592 -16.92 -16.28 13.63
C THR A 592 -16.43 -15.23 14.62
N SER A 593 -16.42 -13.96 14.21
CA SER A 593 -16.01 -12.84 15.06
C SER A 593 -17.23 -12.12 15.66
N PRO A 594 -17.08 -11.27 16.68
CA PRO A 594 -18.17 -10.49 17.24
C PRO A 594 -18.88 -9.58 16.21
N GLN A 595 -18.20 -9.17 15.15
CA GLN A 595 -18.77 -8.31 14.10
C GLN A 595 -19.25 -9.08 12.86
N GLY A 596 -19.00 -10.39 12.77
CA GLY A 596 -19.39 -11.19 11.60
C GLY A 596 -18.39 -12.29 11.20
N PRO A 597 -18.59 -12.93 10.03
CA PRO A 597 -17.68 -13.96 9.55
C PRO A 597 -16.32 -13.37 9.15
N ALA A 598 -15.26 -14.13 9.38
CA ALA A 598 -13.91 -13.77 8.98
C ALA A 598 -13.17 -14.98 8.42
N VAL A 599 -12.17 -14.72 7.57
CA VAL A 599 -11.35 -15.76 6.95
C VAL A 599 -9.89 -15.39 7.12
N LEU A 600 -9.11 -16.30 7.67
CA LEU A 600 -7.65 -16.25 7.71
C LEU A 600 -7.09 -17.15 6.62
N LYS A 601 -6.23 -16.60 5.77
CA LYS A 601 -5.44 -17.35 4.78
C LYS A 601 -3.96 -17.11 5.04
N LEU A 602 -3.21 -18.20 5.14
CA LEU A 602 -1.76 -18.22 5.27
C LEU A 602 -1.17 -18.93 4.07
N GLY A 603 -0.05 -18.43 3.56
CA GLY A 603 0.72 -19.06 2.50
C GLY A 603 2.22 -18.94 2.75
N ARG A 604 3.03 -19.67 1.97
CA ARG A 604 4.49 -19.54 1.97
C ARG A 604 4.96 -18.87 0.68
N ALA A 605 5.75 -17.81 0.82
CA ALA A 605 6.37 -17.13 -0.32
C ALA A 605 7.73 -16.56 0.10
N LYS A 606 8.77 -16.79 -0.72
CA LYS A 606 10.13 -16.25 -0.51
C LYS A 606 10.73 -16.52 0.89
N GLY A 607 10.42 -17.67 1.49
CA GLY A 607 10.91 -18.02 2.84
C GLY A 607 10.11 -17.41 4.00
N GLU A 608 9.09 -16.61 3.71
CA GLU A 608 8.20 -15.98 4.70
C GLU A 608 6.78 -16.55 4.64
N THR A 609 6.02 -16.35 5.72
CA THR A 609 4.60 -16.69 5.77
C THR A 609 3.79 -15.45 5.43
N THR A 610 3.05 -15.52 4.32
CA THR A 610 2.11 -14.47 3.91
C THR A 610 0.79 -14.66 4.64
N VAL A 611 0.18 -13.56 5.06
CA VAL A 611 -1.09 -13.53 5.79
C VAL A 611 -2.08 -12.70 4.99
N SER A 612 -3.31 -13.18 4.87
CA SER A 612 -4.50 -12.41 4.50
C SER A 612 -5.60 -12.73 5.51
N LEU A 613 -5.98 -11.76 6.32
CA LEU A 613 -7.07 -11.87 7.29
C LEU A 613 -8.16 -10.88 6.90
N ALA A 614 -9.32 -11.39 6.50
CA ALA A 614 -10.47 -10.57 6.10
C ALA A 614 -11.65 -10.79 7.06
N GLN A 615 -12.18 -9.72 7.65
CA GLN A 615 -13.38 -9.71 8.48
C GLN A 615 -14.50 -8.99 7.75
N LYS A 616 -15.66 -9.62 7.62
CA LYS A 616 -16.87 -9.00 7.08
C LYS A 616 -17.80 -8.57 8.24
N ASN A 617 -18.54 -7.48 8.04
CA ASN A 617 -19.52 -6.92 8.96
C ASN A 617 -20.92 -6.92 8.32
N PRO A 618 -21.70 -8.00 8.50
CA PRO A 618 -23.02 -8.14 7.87
C PRO A 618 -24.01 -7.06 8.29
N ASP A 619 -23.99 -6.64 9.56
CA ASP A 619 -24.91 -5.63 10.09
C ASP A 619 -24.68 -4.26 9.44
N ALA A 620 -23.42 -3.87 9.28
CA ALA A 620 -23.07 -2.63 8.59
C ALA A 620 -23.45 -2.72 7.09
N ALA A 621 -23.19 -3.86 6.44
CA ALA A 621 -23.54 -4.07 5.03
C ALA A 621 -25.07 -4.05 4.80
N ALA A 622 -25.85 -4.62 5.72
CA ALA A 622 -27.30 -4.59 5.69
C ALA A 622 -27.85 -3.17 5.91
N LYS A 623 -27.34 -2.45 6.91
CA LYS A 623 -27.72 -1.04 7.17
C LYS A 623 -27.39 -0.12 5.99
N ALA A 624 -26.29 -0.39 5.30
CA ALA A 624 -25.89 0.36 4.11
C ALA A 624 -26.61 -0.10 2.83
N ASP A 625 -27.45 -1.14 2.90
CA ASP A 625 -28.20 -1.68 1.76
C ASP A 625 -27.30 -2.21 0.62
N ILE A 626 -26.11 -2.71 1.00
CA ILE A 626 -25.11 -3.27 0.06
C ILE A 626 -25.01 -4.79 0.15
N MET A 627 -25.83 -5.43 1.00
CA MET A 627 -25.83 -6.87 1.21
C MET A 627 -26.24 -7.61 -0.09
N PRO A 628 -25.41 -8.53 -0.60
CA PRO A 628 -25.77 -9.34 -1.77
C PRO A 628 -26.98 -10.24 -1.50
N LYS A 629 -27.76 -10.52 -2.54
CA LYS A 629 -28.83 -11.52 -2.45
C LYS A 629 -28.25 -12.91 -2.20
N PRO A 630 -28.97 -13.81 -1.48
CA PRO A 630 -28.51 -15.18 -1.25
C PRO A 630 -28.11 -15.87 -2.56
N GLY A 631 -26.90 -16.42 -2.60
CA GLY A 631 -26.35 -17.10 -3.78
C GLY A 631 -25.88 -16.19 -4.93
N GLN A 632 -25.93 -14.86 -4.77
CA GLN A 632 -25.49 -13.88 -5.78
C GLN A 632 -24.39 -12.96 -5.22
N ALA A 633 -23.69 -12.28 -6.12
CA ALA A 633 -22.85 -11.14 -5.83
C ALA A 633 -23.62 -9.83 -6.10
N ARG A 634 -23.21 -8.74 -5.45
CA ARG A 634 -23.73 -7.40 -5.74
C ARG A 634 -22.65 -6.52 -6.34
N LEU A 635 -22.96 -5.85 -7.43
CA LEU A 635 -22.11 -4.87 -8.09
C LEU A 635 -22.67 -3.48 -7.84
N MET A 636 -21.84 -2.56 -7.37
CA MET A 636 -22.17 -1.16 -7.15
C MET A 636 -21.36 -0.31 -8.13
N LEU A 637 -22.04 0.56 -8.86
CA LEU A 637 -21.42 1.32 -9.94
C LEU A 637 -21.24 2.77 -9.52
N GLY A 638 -19.99 3.24 -9.53
CA GLY A 638 -19.62 4.61 -9.25
C GLY A 638 -19.04 5.30 -10.48
N ASN A 639 -19.23 6.60 -10.58
CA ASN A 639 -18.65 7.47 -11.59
C ASN A 639 -18.25 8.79 -10.95
N ILE A 640 -16.95 8.96 -10.71
CA ILE A 640 -16.36 10.19 -10.18
C ILE A 640 -15.97 11.17 -11.31
N GLY A 641 -16.29 10.84 -12.57
CA GLY A 641 -16.11 11.70 -13.73
C GLY A 641 -17.23 12.71 -13.91
N ALA A 642 -16.95 13.76 -14.69
CA ALA A 642 -17.89 14.86 -14.96
C ALA A 642 -18.94 14.53 -16.04
N LYS A 643 -18.90 13.34 -16.64
CA LYS A 643 -19.79 12.92 -17.74
C LYS A 643 -20.42 11.57 -17.43
N GLU A 644 -21.63 11.34 -17.95
CA GLU A 644 -22.30 10.04 -17.87
C GLU A 644 -21.44 8.94 -18.52
N ALA A 645 -21.44 7.77 -17.89
CA ALA A 645 -20.80 6.57 -18.41
C ALA A 645 -21.83 5.43 -18.52
N SER A 646 -21.63 4.53 -19.48
CA SER A 646 -22.50 3.37 -19.70
C SER A 646 -21.67 2.11 -19.54
N LEU A 647 -21.95 1.31 -18.52
CA LEU A 647 -21.29 0.02 -18.29
C LEU A 647 -22.19 -1.10 -18.79
N THR A 648 -21.65 -2.01 -19.59
CA THR A 648 -22.33 -3.25 -19.99
C THR A 648 -21.63 -4.44 -19.37
N ILE A 649 -22.35 -5.23 -18.57
CA ILE A 649 -21.85 -6.46 -17.94
C ILE A 649 -22.97 -7.50 -17.94
N ASN A 650 -22.65 -8.76 -18.20
CA ASN A 650 -23.65 -9.84 -18.30
C ASN A 650 -24.84 -9.52 -19.24
N LYS A 651 -24.55 -8.89 -20.41
CA LYS A 651 -25.53 -8.39 -21.38
C LYS A 651 -26.52 -7.34 -20.85
N GLN A 652 -26.28 -6.80 -19.65
CA GLN A 652 -27.06 -5.72 -19.05
C GLN A 652 -26.27 -4.42 -19.16
N THR A 653 -26.89 -3.39 -19.72
CA THR A 653 -26.30 -2.06 -19.84
C THR A 653 -26.90 -1.14 -18.79
N VAL A 654 -26.05 -0.59 -17.93
CA VAL A 654 -26.42 0.35 -16.86
C VAL A 654 -25.78 1.70 -17.13
N LYS A 655 -26.59 2.76 -17.11
CA LYS A 655 -26.12 4.14 -17.19
C LYS A 655 -25.75 4.65 -15.79
N ILE A 656 -24.58 5.25 -15.68
CA ILE A 656 -24.00 5.76 -14.44
C ILE A 656 -23.82 7.26 -14.61
N ALA A 657 -24.70 8.04 -13.97
CA ALA A 657 -24.65 9.50 -14.01
C ALA A 657 -23.31 10.03 -13.44
N ALA A 658 -22.89 11.21 -13.89
CA ALA A 658 -21.74 11.90 -13.33
C ALA A 658 -21.92 12.13 -11.81
N GLY A 659 -20.92 11.77 -11.01
CA GLY A 659 -20.94 11.88 -9.55
C GLY A 659 -21.70 10.76 -8.81
N ALA A 660 -22.32 9.80 -9.50
CA ALA A 660 -22.99 8.67 -8.85
C ALA A 660 -21.98 7.75 -8.13
N GLY A 661 -22.32 7.22 -6.96
CA GLY A 661 -21.39 6.45 -6.12
C GLY A 661 -20.25 7.25 -5.49
N GLY A 662 -20.25 8.59 -5.66
CA GLY A 662 -19.30 9.51 -5.03
C GLY A 662 -19.85 10.15 -3.74
N PRO A 663 -19.09 11.01 -3.05
CA PRO A 663 -19.49 11.60 -1.76
C PRO A 663 -20.83 12.36 -1.78
N GLN A 664 -21.21 12.93 -2.92
CA GLN A 664 -22.46 13.69 -3.10
C GLN A 664 -23.67 12.82 -3.46
N SER A 665 -23.44 11.64 -4.04
CA SER A 665 -24.48 10.67 -4.37
C SER A 665 -23.96 9.27 -4.01
N PRO A 666 -23.91 8.94 -2.70
CA PRO A 666 -23.19 7.77 -2.22
C PRO A 666 -23.77 6.45 -2.76
N LYS A 667 -25.06 6.41 -3.09
CA LYS A 667 -25.71 5.26 -3.72
C LYS A 667 -25.69 5.39 -5.24
N GLY A 668 -24.71 4.76 -5.87
CA GLY A 668 -24.72 4.53 -7.33
C GLY A 668 -25.64 3.36 -7.74
N PRO A 669 -25.85 3.15 -9.05
CA PRO A 669 -26.63 2.01 -9.54
C PRO A 669 -26.09 0.68 -9.04
N MET A 670 -26.98 -0.25 -8.68
CA MET A 670 -26.62 -1.58 -8.19
C MET A 670 -27.13 -2.65 -9.15
N LEU A 671 -26.37 -3.73 -9.28
CA LEU A 671 -26.70 -4.88 -10.10
C LEU A 671 -26.34 -6.16 -9.35
N ASP A 672 -27.30 -7.07 -9.20
CA ASP A 672 -27.00 -8.40 -8.66
C ASP A 672 -26.58 -9.33 -9.80
N LEU A 673 -25.49 -10.09 -9.59
CA LEU A 673 -24.91 -11.00 -10.56
C LEU A 673 -24.74 -12.40 -9.95
N PRO A 674 -25.00 -13.49 -10.69
CA PRO A 674 -24.57 -14.82 -10.26
C PRO A 674 -23.04 -14.88 -10.06
N PRO A 675 -22.52 -15.80 -9.24
CA PRO A 675 -21.07 -16.02 -9.11
C PRO A 675 -20.46 -16.43 -10.45
N GLY A 676 -19.30 -15.87 -10.81
CA GLY A 676 -18.62 -16.17 -12.06
C GLY A 676 -17.67 -15.08 -12.52
N THR A 677 -17.05 -15.30 -13.68
CA THR A 677 -16.19 -14.32 -14.36
C THR A 677 -16.96 -13.65 -15.49
N TYR A 678 -17.05 -12.33 -15.45
CA TYR A 678 -17.78 -11.51 -16.40
C TYR A 678 -16.84 -10.56 -17.11
N GLN A 679 -16.97 -10.47 -18.43
CA GLN A 679 -16.41 -9.36 -19.20
C GLN A 679 -17.36 -8.16 -19.07
N TYR A 680 -16.81 -6.99 -18.78
CA TYR A 680 -17.55 -5.73 -18.78
C TYR A 680 -16.93 -4.75 -19.77
N ALA A 681 -17.80 -3.95 -20.39
CA ALA A 681 -17.42 -2.90 -21.33
C ALA A 681 -17.95 -1.55 -20.84
N LEU A 682 -17.05 -0.58 -20.64
CA LEU A 682 -17.38 0.80 -20.32
C LEU A 682 -17.40 1.64 -21.60
N ARG A 683 -18.46 2.42 -21.80
CA ARG A 683 -18.58 3.40 -22.89
C ARG A 683 -18.77 4.79 -22.31
N MET A 684 -18.03 5.75 -22.86
CA MET A 684 -18.13 7.16 -22.52
C MET A 684 -18.18 8.02 -23.79
N PRO A 685 -18.88 9.17 -23.76
CA PRO A 685 -18.93 10.07 -24.91
C PRO A 685 -17.53 10.55 -25.33
N GLY A 686 -17.20 10.38 -26.61
CA GLY A 686 -15.93 10.82 -27.19
C GLY A 686 -14.72 9.95 -26.86
N ARG A 687 -14.91 8.73 -26.34
CA ARG A 687 -13.84 7.77 -26.06
C ARG A 687 -14.13 6.38 -26.63
N PRO A 688 -13.10 5.61 -27.02
CA PRO A 688 -13.27 4.20 -27.36
C PRO A 688 -13.79 3.40 -26.15
N ALA A 689 -14.51 2.32 -26.42
CA ALA A 689 -15.03 1.44 -25.38
C ALA A 689 -13.87 0.71 -24.67
N HIS A 690 -13.82 0.78 -23.34
CA HIS A 690 -12.84 0.07 -22.51
C HIS A 690 -13.41 -1.27 -22.08
N THR A 691 -12.65 -2.36 -22.15
CA THR A 691 -13.15 -3.71 -21.84
C THR A 691 -12.21 -4.46 -20.91
N GLU A 692 -12.75 -5.00 -19.81
CA GLU A 692 -12.00 -5.73 -18.78
C GLU A 692 -12.83 -6.88 -18.21
N THR A 693 -12.26 -7.67 -17.29
CA THR A 693 -12.93 -8.81 -16.65
C THR A 693 -13.02 -8.63 -15.14
N LEU A 694 -14.15 -9.00 -14.56
CA LEU A 694 -14.40 -9.04 -13.12
C LEU A 694 -14.85 -10.46 -12.71
N THR A 695 -14.21 -11.05 -11.71
CA THR A 695 -14.66 -12.30 -11.09
C THR A 695 -15.35 -11.98 -9.76
N VAL A 696 -16.57 -12.49 -9.59
CA VAL A 696 -17.38 -12.28 -8.38
C VAL A 696 -17.81 -13.63 -7.78
N ALA A 697 -17.81 -13.74 -6.45
CA ALA A 697 -18.27 -14.92 -5.72
C ALA A 697 -19.63 -14.67 -5.04
N ALA A 698 -20.33 -15.75 -4.68
CA ALA A 698 -21.58 -15.65 -3.93
C ALA A 698 -21.34 -14.96 -2.58
N GLY A 699 -22.19 -14.00 -2.22
CA GLY A 699 -22.06 -13.27 -0.97
C GLY A 699 -20.99 -12.18 -0.97
N ASP A 700 -20.41 -11.84 -2.13
CA ASP A 700 -19.52 -10.70 -2.28
C ASP A 700 -20.25 -9.45 -2.79
N ALA A 701 -19.84 -8.28 -2.29
CA ALA A 701 -20.19 -7.00 -2.92
C ALA A 701 -18.94 -6.34 -3.51
N TRP A 702 -19.05 -5.84 -4.73
CA TRP A 702 -17.99 -5.19 -5.49
C TRP A 702 -18.40 -3.79 -5.90
N GLY A 703 -17.50 -2.81 -5.80
CA GLY A 703 -17.63 -1.49 -6.37
C GLY A 703 -16.83 -1.39 -7.67
N LEU A 704 -17.41 -0.90 -8.75
CA LEU A 704 -16.70 -0.48 -9.96
C LEU A 704 -16.75 1.04 -10.04
N MET A 705 -15.63 1.70 -9.76
CA MET A 705 -15.55 3.16 -9.83
C MET A 705 -14.92 3.61 -11.14
N VAL A 706 -15.69 4.36 -11.93
CA VAL A 706 -15.22 5.01 -13.15
C VAL A 706 -14.53 6.32 -12.79
N GLY A 707 -13.24 6.41 -13.12
CA GLY A 707 -12.40 7.58 -12.94
C GLY A 707 -12.66 8.69 -13.95
N PRO A 708 -12.14 9.92 -13.74
CA PRO A 708 -12.29 11.04 -14.68
C PRO A 708 -11.66 10.78 -16.06
N SER A 709 -10.66 9.91 -16.11
CA SER A 709 -9.98 9.43 -17.31
C SER A 709 -10.71 8.27 -18.01
N GLY A 710 -11.77 7.71 -17.43
CA GLY A 710 -12.45 6.53 -17.95
C GLY A 710 -11.83 5.18 -17.53
N ASP A 711 -10.81 5.20 -16.66
CA ASP A 711 -10.29 4.00 -16.02
C ASP A 711 -11.33 3.46 -15.01
N VAL A 712 -11.41 2.13 -14.84
CA VAL A 712 -12.32 1.50 -13.88
C VAL A 712 -11.51 0.87 -12.76
N LEU A 713 -11.83 1.25 -11.52
CA LEU A 713 -11.23 0.66 -10.33
C LEU A 713 -12.21 -0.33 -9.68
N PRO A 714 -11.94 -1.64 -9.75
CA PRO A 714 -12.69 -2.64 -8.99
C PRO A 714 -12.25 -2.66 -7.53
N LEU A 715 -13.21 -2.60 -6.61
CA LEU A 715 -13.02 -2.61 -5.16
C LEU A 715 -13.89 -3.70 -4.55
N GLN A 716 -13.32 -4.63 -3.80
CA GLN A 716 -14.12 -5.59 -3.04
C GLN A 716 -14.65 -4.89 -1.79
N MET A 717 -15.96 -4.66 -1.77
CA MET A 717 -16.64 -3.86 -0.74
C MET A 717 -17.06 -4.71 0.45
N TYR A 718 -17.47 -5.95 0.20
CA TYR A 718 -17.91 -6.92 1.20
C TYR A 718 -17.39 -8.31 0.86
#